data_AF-A0A6B0T0K9-F1
#
_entry.id   AF-A0A6B0T0K9-F1
#
_cell.length_a   1.000
_cell.length_b   1.000
_cell.length_c   1.000
_cell.angle_alpha   90.00
_cell.angle_beta   90.00
_cell.angle_gamma   90.00
#
_symmetry.space_group_name_H-M   'P 1'
#
loop_
_entity.id
_entity.type
_entity.pdbx_description
1 polymer ?
#
loop_
_entity_poly.entity_id
_entity_poly.type
_entity_poly.pdbx_seq_one_letter_code
_entity_poly.pdbx_strand_id
1 'polypeptide(L)'
;MQCIEYFQRLEAEGQGWELESRTREEIEEIESGKGSSSLYAKRTAILNNLYGVDIDEGAVEICKLRLWLSMVADIEDEPSEVEPLPNIDFNVRQGNSLIGQLDTDIESNEDGDSDLDSWEVKTRFEDVKEAIEKHKKAETSVEAQEWRREAEDRIEEHRDKFDKILRREFQDAGFDDITIEEIREWSPFHWPLEFADVFEKGGFDVFIGNPPWDMLYANRDDFFIRYDEQFRTYPSEEKDGVMEDLLTNPEVAWEWEDYKESMETQADFFTQGDVYKLQSPVVGGRTMPTKNELSALFLERVFRLSRDGVKVSLLLPGTIFGGVMGKDLRTHLLDHTDIENLIGFENKGIFEQIHRQYRFAILTFEYGGKTSRLRGIFNQRSMDVVYNIEDVAAEIPRQVLLNYSPEGRIFPSITSQVEADVLSKVVTQPPLDENIEGAWSVDMLTKEFVESTDKDRLQDSPDNADYPVYGGANIHQFEHDNTHTESLDNPRYWSQGMYDPPNSAQYRVREKKFNRGNLKRAIYDAFGGSETSKSQVQFVDKLLEEHRGHGLEEEDVLLDCTEYRIGIRDVSRSRDERTIIATVLPKDVICLHTINTFKPFAIEPEEEHLTESPLRSPYVRRFTDQELFVATGLLNSIAFDFLMRTKVETHIVKRELLESQLPRLTDGDDWFHYIAERAARLNCYGEEFKEMRERLGGIAAAVEDQERRELQAEIDAAAFHAYGLERRDVKFVLDDFHRVENPKLMGEMYFDLVLEKYDLLDQKGPLP
;
A
#
# COMPACT_ATOMS: atom_id res chain seq x y z
N MET A 1 -23.88 -12.88 -30.79
CA MET A 1 -23.84 -12.84 -32.27
C MET A 1 -23.12 -14.05 -32.82
N GLN A 2 -21.79 -14.16 -32.71
CA GLN A 2 -21.03 -15.31 -33.27
C GLN A 2 -21.51 -16.70 -32.79
N CYS A 3 -21.93 -16.87 -31.53
CA CYS A 3 -22.47 -18.15 -31.05
C CYS A 3 -23.85 -18.49 -31.64
N ILE A 4 -24.75 -17.51 -31.75
CA ILE A 4 -26.10 -17.72 -32.32
C ILE A 4 -25.98 -18.04 -33.81
N GLU A 5 -25.15 -17.30 -34.54
CA GLU A 5 -24.84 -17.55 -35.95
C GLU A 5 -24.21 -18.94 -36.14
N TYR A 6 -23.34 -19.38 -35.23
CA TYR A 6 -22.74 -20.72 -35.24
C TYR A 6 -23.80 -21.82 -35.07
N PHE A 7 -24.72 -21.67 -34.11
CA PHE A 7 -25.76 -22.68 -33.88
C PHE A 7 -26.82 -22.70 -34.99
N GLN A 8 -27.25 -21.55 -35.49
CA GLN A 8 -28.13 -21.46 -36.68
C GLN A 8 -27.49 -22.13 -37.90
N ARG A 9 -26.17 -22.00 -38.05
CA ARG A 9 -25.43 -22.67 -39.13
C ARG A 9 -25.40 -24.19 -38.96
N LEU A 10 -25.17 -24.70 -37.74
CA LEU A 10 -25.22 -26.14 -37.45
C LEU A 10 -26.61 -26.73 -37.75
N GLU A 11 -27.67 -26.00 -37.44
CA GLU A 11 -29.04 -26.41 -37.75
C GLU A 11 -29.31 -26.41 -39.26
N ALA A 12 -28.89 -25.35 -39.97
CA ALA A 12 -29.00 -25.24 -41.42
C ALA A 12 -28.20 -26.33 -42.18
N GLU A 13 -27.08 -26.79 -41.61
CA GLU A 13 -26.26 -27.89 -42.14
C GLU A 13 -26.84 -29.28 -41.79
N GLY A 14 -27.99 -29.36 -41.11
CA GLY A 14 -28.66 -30.61 -40.73
C GLY A 14 -28.03 -31.34 -39.54
N GLN A 15 -27.10 -30.69 -38.84
CA GLN A 15 -26.44 -31.19 -37.63
C GLN A 15 -27.12 -30.70 -36.33
N GLY A 16 -28.30 -30.09 -36.42
CA GLY A 16 -29.03 -29.59 -35.25
C GLY A 16 -29.25 -30.65 -34.15
N TRP A 17 -29.24 -31.94 -34.47
CA TRP A 17 -29.33 -33.04 -33.50
C TRP A 17 -28.19 -33.06 -32.44
N GLU A 18 -27.05 -32.40 -32.71
CA GLU A 18 -25.92 -32.24 -31.79
C GLU A 18 -26.15 -31.11 -30.76
N LEU A 19 -27.11 -30.22 -31.01
CA LEU A 19 -27.47 -29.14 -30.09
C LEU A 19 -28.29 -29.67 -28.91
N GLU A 20 -28.07 -29.11 -27.72
CA GLU A 20 -28.91 -29.36 -26.56
C GLU A 20 -30.35 -28.90 -26.82
N SER A 21 -31.33 -29.50 -26.13
CA SER A 21 -32.75 -29.20 -26.34
C SER A 21 -33.07 -27.72 -26.13
N ARG A 22 -32.47 -27.12 -25.09
CA ARG A 22 -32.59 -25.68 -24.81
C ARG A 22 -32.12 -24.83 -25.98
N THR A 23 -30.95 -25.13 -26.55
CA THR A 23 -30.38 -24.35 -27.65
C THR A 23 -31.25 -24.40 -28.91
N ARG A 24 -31.94 -25.52 -29.18
CA ARG A 24 -32.91 -25.60 -30.28
C ARG A 24 -34.16 -24.77 -30.03
N GLU A 25 -34.73 -24.84 -28.83
CA GLU A 25 -35.88 -24.03 -28.45
C GLU A 25 -35.57 -22.53 -28.58
N GLU A 26 -34.36 -22.10 -28.17
CA GLU A 26 -33.90 -20.71 -28.32
C GLU A 26 -33.75 -20.30 -29.81
N ILE A 27 -33.28 -21.20 -30.70
CA ILE A 27 -33.19 -20.91 -32.15
C ILE A 27 -34.57 -20.87 -32.81
N GLU A 28 -35.46 -21.83 -32.49
CA GLU A 28 -36.84 -21.83 -32.99
C GLU A 28 -37.58 -20.53 -32.59
N GLU A 29 -37.32 -20.01 -31.39
CA GLU A 29 -37.90 -18.75 -30.93
C GLU A 29 -37.38 -17.54 -31.72
N ILE A 30 -36.07 -17.49 -32.01
CA ILE A 30 -35.45 -16.48 -32.88
C ILE A 30 -36.02 -16.56 -34.31
N GLU A 31 -36.15 -17.76 -34.87
CA GLU A 31 -36.65 -17.98 -36.24
C GLU A 31 -38.16 -17.74 -36.37
N SER A 32 -38.92 -17.84 -35.27
CA SER A 32 -40.37 -17.60 -35.24
C SER A 32 -40.80 -16.14 -35.48
N GLY A 33 -39.85 -15.22 -35.62
CA GLY A 33 -40.11 -13.83 -36.04
C GLY A 33 -40.42 -12.85 -34.89
N LYS A 34 -40.01 -13.16 -33.66
CA LYS A 34 -40.17 -12.29 -32.47
C LYS A 34 -39.04 -11.27 -32.28
N GLY A 35 -38.41 -10.82 -33.37
CA GLY A 35 -37.33 -9.81 -33.37
C GLY A 35 -35.99 -10.31 -33.91
N SER A 36 -35.01 -9.40 -33.98
CA SER A 36 -33.66 -9.70 -34.49
C SER A 36 -32.86 -10.59 -33.53
N SER A 37 -31.90 -11.36 -34.04
CA SER A 37 -30.99 -12.17 -33.19
C SER A 37 -30.20 -11.31 -32.19
N SER A 38 -29.95 -10.04 -32.50
CA SER A 38 -29.35 -9.07 -31.57
C SER A 38 -30.29 -8.74 -30.42
N LEU A 39 -31.56 -8.43 -30.75
CA LEU A 39 -32.59 -8.12 -29.76
C LEU A 39 -32.84 -9.29 -28.82
N TYR A 40 -32.96 -10.51 -29.34
CA TYR A 40 -33.07 -11.73 -28.53
C TYR A 40 -31.88 -11.90 -27.58
N ALA A 41 -30.65 -11.80 -28.10
CA ALA A 41 -29.44 -11.95 -27.29
C ALA A 41 -29.36 -10.91 -26.16
N LYS A 42 -29.66 -9.65 -26.47
CA LYS A 42 -29.72 -8.57 -25.46
C LYS A 42 -30.82 -8.81 -24.43
N ARG A 43 -32.02 -9.16 -24.87
CA ARG A 43 -33.17 -9.46 -23.98
C ARG A 43 -32.83 -10.58 -23.01
N THR A 44 -32.29 -11.69 -23.52
CA THR A 44 -31.86 -12.84 -22.70
C THR A 44 -30.74 -12.46 -21.74
N ALA A 45 -29.74 -11.68 -22.18
CA ALA A 45 -28.67 -11.22 -21.31
C ALA A 45 -29.18 -10.34 -20.15
N ILE A 46 -30.07 -9.39 -20.46
CA ILE A 46 -30.66 -8.48 -19.46
C ILE A 46 -31.56 -9.22 -18.47
N LEU A 47 -32.37 -10.19 -18.93
CA LEU A 47 -33.30 -10.92 -18.07
C LEU A 47 -32.65 -11.98 -17.19
N ASN A 48 -31.65 -12.69 -17.73
CA ASN A 48 -31.19 -13.95 -17.13
C ASN A 48 -29.73 -13.94 -16.68
N ASN A 49 -28.92 -12.96 -17.11
CA ASN A 49 -27.48 -12.94 -16.84
C ASN A 49 -27.02 -11.65 -16.14
N LEU A 50 -27.71 -10.54 -16.32
CA LEU A 50 -27.32 -9.26 -15.74
C LEU A 50 -28.08 -9.01 -14.43
N TYR A 51 -27.31 -8.78 -13.37
CA TYR A 51 -27.80 -8.40 -12.06
C TYR A 51 -26.98 -7.23 -11.52
N GLY A 52 -27.60 -6.36 -10.73
CA GLY A 52 -26.96 -5.18 -10.20
C GLY A 52 -27.54 -4.78 -8.85
N VAL A 53 -26.68 -4.23 -7.99
CA VAL A 53 -27.06 -3.69 -6.68
C VAL A 53 -26.44 -2.31 -6.52
N ASP A 54 -27.23 -1.36 -6.06
CA ASP A 54 -26.76 -0.02 -5.67
C ASP A 54 -27.51 0.42 -4.40
N ILE A 55 -26.87 1.24 -3.57
CA ILE A 55 -27.51 1.78 -2.36
C ILE A 55 -28.49 2.91 -2.70
N ASP A 56 -28.24 3.63 -3.81
CA ASP A 56 -29.07 4.73 -4.29
C ASP A 56 -30.23 4.22 -5.18
N GLU A 57 -31.47 4.45 -4.74
CA GLU A 57 -32.68 4.06 -5.49
C GLU A 57 -32.74 4.74 -6.87
N GLY A 58 -32.29 6.00 -6.96
CA GLY A 58 -32.24 6.74 -8.21
C GLY A 58 -31.33 6.08 -9.25
N ALA A 59 -30.15 5.62 -8.83
CA ALA A 59 -29.21 4.90 -9.66
C ALA A 59 -29.79 3.57 -10.16
N VAL A 60 -30.51 2.83 -9.30
CA VAL A 60 -31.23 1.60 -9.67
C VAL A 60 -32.25 1.86 -10.78
N GLU A 61 -33.12 2.86 -10.61
CA GLU A 61 -34.16 3.19 -11.58
C GLU A 61 -33.58 3.73 -12.90
N ILE A 62 -32.52 4.53 -12.84
CA ILE A 62 -31.78 4.98 -14.03
C ILE A 62 -31.16 3.79 -14.77
N CYS A 63 -30.58 2.83 -14.04
CA CYS A 63 -30.00 1.62 -14.61
C CYS A 63 -31.08 0.80 -15.35
N LYS A 64 -32.22 0.52 -14.69
CA LYS A 64 -33.36 -0.17 -15.31
C LYS A 64 -33.82 0.53 -16.59
N LEU A 65 -33.99 1.85 -16.55
CA LEU A 65 -34.37 2.65 -17.72
C LEU A 65 -33.34 2.55 -18.85
N ARG A 66 -32.05 2.61 -18.53
CA ARG A 66 -30.97 2.49 -19.52
C ARG A 66 -30.95 1.12 -20.19
N LEU A 67 -31.17 0.05 -19.42
CA LEU A 67 -31.29 -1.31 -19.95
C LEU A 67 -32.50 -1.42 -20.90
N TRP A 68 -33.66 -0.91 -20.50
CA TRP A 68 -34.84 -0.85 -21.38
C TRP A 68 -34.59 -0.06 -22.67
N LEU A 69 -34.01 1.14 -22.59
CA LEU A 69 -33.67 1.95 -23.77
C LEU A 69 -32.68 1.24 -24.69
N SER A 70 -31.73 0.48 -24.14
CA SER A 70 -30.74 -0.26 -24.92
C SER A 70 -31.34 -1.40 -25.76
N MET A 71 -32.49 -1.95 -25.34
CA MET A 71 -33.25 -2.93 -26.11
C MET A 71 -34.10 -2.25 -27.18
N VAL A 72 -34.77 -1.15 -26.85
CA VAL A 72 -35.61 -0.40 -27.80
C VAL A 72 -34.78 0.16 -28.97
N ALA A 73 -33.52 0.55 -28.72
CA ALA A 73 -32.63 1.05 -29.75
C ALA A 73 -32.33 0.05 -30.89
N ASP A 74 -32.51 -1.25 -30.67
CA ASP A 74 -32.29 -2.31 -31.65
C ASP A 74 -33.56 -2.68 -32.46
N ILE A 75 -34.68 -1.99 -32.22
CA ILE A 75 -35.93 -2.19 -32.96
C ILE A 75 -35.84 -1.37 -34.25
N GLU A 76 -35.36 -2.01 -35.32
CA GLU A 76 -35.26 -1.42 -36.65
C GLU A 76 -36.61 -1.57 -37.40
N ASP A 77 -37.39 -0.49 -37.42
CA ASP A 77 -38.41 -0.16 -38.44
C ASP A 77 -39.84 -0.74 -38.39
N GLU A 78 -40.21 -1.73 -37.56
CA GLU A 78 -41.61 -2.20 -37.46
C GLU A 78 -42.27 -2.00 -36.08
N PRO A 79 -43.32 -1.15 -35.95
CA PRO A 79 -44.07 -0.95 -34.69
C PRO A 79 -44.72 -2.23 -34.12
N SER A 80 -44.88 -3.27 -34.95
CA SER A 80 -45.40 -4.58 -34.59
C SER A 80 -44.38 -5.49 -33.89
N GLU A 81 -43.08 -5.16 -33.92
CA GLU A 81 -42.01 -5.91 -33.25
C GLU A 81 -41.76 -5.44 -31.81
N VAL A 82 -42.53 -4.46 -31.32
CA VAL A 82 -42.41 -3.92 -29.96
C VAL A 82 -43.02 -4.91 -28.96
N GLU A 83 -42.20 -5.84 -28.47
CA GLU A 83 -42.55 -6.67 -27.34
C GLU A 83 -42.70 -5.83 -26.05
N PRO A 84 -43.52 -6.29 -25.07
CA PRO A 84 -43.49 -5.72 -23.74
C PRO A 84 -42.08 -5.72 -23.17
N LEU A 85 -41.68 -4.59 -22.56
CA LEU A 85 -40.39 -4.46 -21.90
C LEU A 85 -40.26 -5.56 -20.84
N PRO A 86 -39.08 -6.20 -20.72
CA PRO A 86 -38.88 -7.24 -19.74
C PRO A 86 -39.00 -6.69 -18.32
N ASN A 87 -39.58 -7.50 -17.46
CA ASN A 87 -39.68 -7.24 -16.03
C ASN A 87 -38.33 -7.55 -15.37
N ILE A 88 -37.59 -6.50 -14.98
CA ILE A 88 -36.23 -6.58 -14.41
C ILE A 88 -36.15 -6.09 -12.96
N ASP A 89 -37.29 -5.97 -12.28
CA ASP A 89 -37.39 -5.47 -10.90
C ASP A 89 -36.54 -6.27 -9.90
N PHE A 90 -36.30 -7.55 -10.19
CA PHE A 90 -35.49 -8.44 -9.37
C PHE A 90 -34.07 -8.66 -9.90
N ASN A 91 -33.72 -8.06 -11.04
CA ASN A 91 -32.37 -8.08 -11.59
C ASN A 91 -31.53 -6.91 -11.06
N VAL A 92 -32.14 -5.73 -10.94
CA VAL A 92 -31.46 -4.53 -10.39
C VAL A 92 -32.17 -4.13 -9.09
N ARG A 93 -31.47 -4.28 -7.96
CA ARG A 93 -32.01 -4.12 -6.62
C ARG A 93 -31.34 -2.98 -5.87
N GLN A 94 -32.09 -2.36 -4.96
CA GLN A 94 -31.53 -1.40 -4.02
C GLN A 94 -31.02 -2.12 -2.77
N GLY A 95 -29.85 -1.74 -2.26
CA GLY A 95 -29.37 -2.14 -0.95
C GLY A 95 -27.88 -1.91 -0.73
N ASN A 96 -27.47 -2.01 0.52
CA ASN A 96 -26.09 -1.92 0.93
C ASN A 96 -25.37 -3.27 0.73
N SER A 97 -24.65 -3.38 -0.38
CA SER A 97 -23.89 -4.59 -0.74
C SER A 97 -22.80 -5.00 0.27
N LEU A 98 -22.36 -4.09 1.15
CA LEU A 98 -21.34 -4.32 2.17
C LEU A 98 -21.91 -4.83 3.50
N ILE A 99 -23.23 -4.75 3.72
CA ILE A 99 -23.90 -5.21 4.93
C ILE A 99 -24.96 -6.22 4.52
N GLY A 100 -24.89 -7.44 5.05
CA GLY A 100 -25.82 -8.49 4.68
C GLY A 100 -25.15 -9.85 4.54
N GLN A 101 -26.00 -10.86 4.45
CA GLN A 101 -25.62 -12.26 4.47
C GLN A 101 -25.15 -12.73 3.09
N LEU A 102 -24.16 -13.63 3.08
CA LEU A 102 -23.57 -14.22 1.87
C LEU A 102 -23.88 -15.70 1.75
N ASP A 103 -24.01 -16.38 2.88
CA ASP A 103 -24.09 -17.84 2.92
C ASP A 103 -25.52 -18.32 2.66
N THR A 104 -25.61 -19.33 1.80
CA THR A 104 -26.86 -20.08 1.56
C THR A 104 -27.11 -21.15 2.62
N ASP A 105 -26.07 -21.55 3.34
CA ASP A 105 -26.11 -22.55 4.40
C ASP A 105 -26.02 -21.86 5.76
N ILE A 106 -27.15 -21.77 6.46
CA ILE A 106 -27.21 -21.21 7.81
C ILE A 106 -26.98 -22.38 8.78
N GLU A 107 -25.79 -22.50 9.35
CA GLU A 107 -25.51 -23.53 10.37
C GLU A 107 -26.24 -23.22 11.69
N SER A 108 -26.82 -24.27 12.29
CA SER A 108 -27.43 -24.23 13.61
C SER A 108 -26.35 -24.32 14.69
N ASN A 109 -26.19 -23.29 15.52
CA ASN A 109 -25.29 -23.35 16.68
C ASN A 109 -25.82 -24.28 17.79
N GLU A 110 -24.91 -24.88 18.57
CA GLU A 110 -25.19 -25.83 19.66
C GLU A 110 -25.95 -25.21 20.87
N ASP A 111 -26.14 -23.88 20.90
CA ASP A 111 -26.90 -23.18 21.93
C ASP A 111 -28.41 -23.13 21.61
N GLY A 112 -29.06 -24.30 21.65
CA GLY A 112 -30.46 -24.48 22.09
C GLY A 112 -31.60 -23.70 21.41
N ASP A 113 -31.38 -22.90 20.37
CA ASP A 113 -32.42 -22.21 19.60
C ASP A 113 -32.73 -23.01 18.33
N SER A 114 -33.72 -23.90 18.44
CA SER A 114 -33.97 -25.02 17.54
C SER A 114 -34.74 -24.70 16.25
N ASP A 115 -34.50 -23.56 15.60
CA ASP A 115 -35.42 -23.05 14.56
C ASP A 115 -34.82 -22.88 13.14
N LEU A 116 -33.62 -23.41 12.89
CA LEU A 116 -32.98 -23.31 11.56
C LEU A 116 -32.40 -24.66 11.12
N ASP A 117 -33.30 -25.52 10.62
CA ASP A 117 -32.93 -26.75 9.91
C ASP A 117 -32.50 -26.40 8.48
N SER A 118 -31.36 -26.90 7.99
CA SER A 118 -30.80 -26.56 6.66
C SER A 118 -31.74 -26.90 5.49
N TRP A 119 -32.72 -27.77 5.72
CA TRP A 119 -33.76 -28.13 4.75
C TRP A 119 -34.81 -27.03 4.52
N GLU A 120 -35.07 -26.15 5.50
CA GLU A 120 -35.97 -25.03 5.31
C GLU A 120 -35.39 -23.98 4.35
N VAL A 121 -34.07 -23.73 4.37
CA VAL A 121 -33.45 -22.66 3.57
C VAL A 121 -33.56 -22.91 2.06
N LYS A 122 -33.38 -24.16 1.60
CA LYS A 122 -33.65 -24.54 0.20
C LYS A 122 -35.11 -24.32 -0.20
N THR A 123 -36.03 -24.71 0.67
CA THR A 123 -37.47 -24.57 0.42
C THR A 123 -37.89 -23.08 0.37
N ARG A 124 -37.21 -22.21 1.12
CA ARG A 124 -37.44 -20.74 1.16
C ARG A 124 -36.92 -20.00 -0.08
N PHE A 125 -35.90 -20.52 -0.77
CA PHE A 125 -35.50 -19.93 -2.06
C PHE A 125 -36.45 -20.33 -3.19
N GLU A 126 -37.05 -21.52 -3.10
CA GLU A 126 -37.93 -22.04 -4.14
C GLU A 126 -39.21 -21.20 -4.30
N ASP A 127 -39.86 -20.77 -3.20
CA ASP A 127 -41.10 -19.99 -3.28
C ASP A 127 -40.86 -18.54 -3.75
N VAL A 128 -39.81 -17.88 -3.25
CA VAL A 128 -39.34 -16.58 -3.74
C VAL A 128 -39.01 -16.66 -5.23
N LYS A 129 -38.21 -17.65 -5.64
CA LYS A 129 -37.84 -17.87 -7.05
C LYS A 129 -39.06 -18.13 -7.92
N GLU A 130 -40.01 -18.96 -7.48
CA GLU A 130 -41.21 -19.27 -8.26
C GLU A 130 -42.01 -17.99 -8.53
N ALA A 131 -42.15 -17.11 -7.54
CA ALA A 131 -42.81 -15.81 -7.72
C ALA A 131 -42.03 -14.89 -8.68
N ILE A 132 -40.69 -14.81 -8.55
CA ILE A 132 -39.83 -14.02 -9.46
C ILE A 132 -39.93 -14.54 -10.90
N GLU A 133 -39.88 -15.85 -11.11
CA GLU A 133 -39.99 -16.47 -12.44
C GLU A 133 -41.34 -16.20 -13.10
N LYS A 134 -42.43 -16.25 -12.32
CA LYS A 134 -43.76 -15.90 -12.83
C LYS A 134 -43.87 -14.41 -13.16
N HIS A 135 -43.27 -13.54 -12.36
CA HIS A 135 -43.16 -12.12 -12.67
C HIS A 135 -42.36 -11.87 -13.97
N LYS A 136 -41.20 -12.52 -14.14
CA LYS A 136 -40.38 -12.41 -15.37
C LYS A 136 -41.14 -12.87 -16.62
N LYS A 137 -42.02 -13.87 -16.51
CA LYS A 137 -42.81 -14.46 -17.61
C LYS A 137 -44.16 -13.80 -17.86
N ALA A 138 -44.60 -12.88 -17.00
CA ALA A 138 -45.92 -12.26 -17.10
C ALA A 138 -46.06 -11.44 -18.40
N GLU A 139 -47.10 -11.71 -19.18
CA GLU A 139 -47.37 -11.04 -20.46
C GLU A 139 -48.19 -9.74 -20.29
N THR A 140 -48.84 -9.58 -19.14
CA THR A 140 -49.70 -8.43 -18.83
C THR A 140 -49.16 -7.64 -17.65
N SER A 141 -49.37 -6.31 -17.65
CA SER A 141 -48.95 -5.45 -16.55
C SER A 141 -49.63 -5.80 -15.22
N VAL A 142 -50.87 -6.30 -15.25
CA VAL A 142 -51.62 -6.68 -14.06
C VAL A 142 -51.01 -7.92 -13.42
N GLU A 143 -50.78 -8.97 -14.22
CA GLU A 143 -50.15 -10.21 -13.75
C GLU A 143 -48.71 -9.96 -13.26
N ALA A 144 -47.95 -9.13 -13.98
CA ALA A 144 -46.60 -8.75 -13.57
C ALA A 144 -46.61 -8.06 -12.19
N GLN A 145 -47.56 -7.15 -11.96
CA GLN A 145 -47.70 -6.44 -10.69
C GLN A 145 -48.16 -7.36 -9.54
N GLU A 146 -49.05 -8.32 -9.81
CA GLU A 146 -49.48 -9.32 -8.82
C GLU A 146 -48.31 -10.21 -8.39
N TRP A 147 -47.56 -10.80 -9.33
CA TRP A 147 -46.41 -11.64 -9.01
C TRP A 147 -45.23 -10.86 -8.42
N ARG A 148 -45.06 -9.59 -8.81
CA ARG A 148 -44.08 -8.70 -8.17
C ARG A 148 -44.40 -8.56 -6.68
N ARG A 149 -45.66 -8.24 -6.36
CA ARG A 149 -46.08 -8.06 -4.98
C ARG A 149 -45.94 -9.35 -4.18
N GLU A 150 -46.35 -10.49 -4.74
CA GLU A 150 -46.14 -11.79 -4.08
C GLU A 150 -44.66 -12.03 -3.83
N ALA A 151 -43.77 -11.80 -4.79
CA ALA A 151 -42.32 -11.96 -4.61
C ALA A 151 -41.75 -11.01 -3.54
N GLU A 152 -42.17 -9.74 -3.51
CA GLU A 152 -41.78 -8.76 -2.48
C GLU A 152 -42.27 -9.20 -1.08
N ASP A 153 -43.53 -9.65 -0.96
CA ASP A 153 -44.10 -10.14 0.30
C ASP A 153 -43.33 -11.37 0.82
N ARG A 154 -42.90 -12.29 -0.07
CA ARG A 154 -42.07 -13.46 0.28
C ARG A 154 -40.66 -13.08 0.70
N ILE A 155 -40.04 -12.13 0.00
CA ILE A 155 -38.71 -11.63 0.37
C ILE A 155 -38.77 -11.02 1.78
N GLU A 156 -39.77 -10.19 2.07
CA GLU A 156 -39.92 -9.57 3.39
C GLU A 156 -40.18 -10.62 4.48
N GLU A 157 -41.00 -11.64 4.23
CA GLU A 157 -41.26 -12.73 5.17
C GLU A 157 -39.97 -13.45 5.59
N HIS A 158 -39.04 -13.66 4.64
CA HIS A 158 -37.78 -14.35 4.92
C HIS A 158 -36.68 -13.41 5.44
N ARG A 159 -36.75 -12.10 5.15
CA ARG A 159 -35.77 -11.08 5.55
C ARG A 159 -35.58 -11.03 7.07
N ASP A 160 -36.67 -11.12 7.84
CA ASP A 160 -36.64 -11.19 9.32
C ASP A 160 -35.63 -12.21 9.87
N LYS A 161 -35.47 -13.34 9.19
CA LYS A 161 -34.57 -14.41 9.62
C LYS A 161 -33.11 -14.07 9.31
N PHE A 162 -32.84 -13.49 8.14
CA PHE A 162 -31.50 -13.03 7.78
C PHE A 162 -31.05 -11.84 8.64
N ASP A 163 -31.97 -10.93 9.00
CA ASP A 163 -31.68 -9.83 9.91
C ASP A 163 -31.30 -10.33 11.31
N LYS A 164 -31.94 -11.40 11.82
CA LYS A 164 -31.56 -12.01 13.10
C LYS A 164 -30.15 -12.59 13.08
N ILE A 165 -29.72 -13.15 11.96
CA ILE A 165 -28.36 -13.70 11.80
C ILE A 165 -27.36 -12.55 11.71
N LEU A 166 -27.65 -11.55 10.87
CA LEU A 166 -26.82 -10.34 10.76
C LEU A 166 -26.67 -9.66 12.12
N ARG A 167 -27.75 -9.55 12.91
CA ARG A 167 -27.69 -9.02 14.27
C ARG A 167 -26.72 -9.80 15.16
N ARG A 168 -26.68 -11.14 15.08
CA ARG A 168 -25.70 -11.93 15.83
C ARG A 168 -24.27 -11.60 15.42
N GLU A 169 -23.99 -11.36 14.14
CA GLU A 169 -22.65 -10.93 13.69
C GLU A 169 -22.24 -9.58 14.29
N PHE A 170 -23.19 -8.64 14.43
CA PHE A 170 -22.94 -7.38 15.14
C PHE A 170 -22.69 -7.62 16.63
N GLN A 171 -23.46 -8.50 17.28
CA GLN A 171 -23.25 -8.84 18.69
C GLN A 171 -21.88 -9.48 18.93
N ASP A 172 -21.47 -10.40 18.05
CA ASP A 172 -20.15 -11.04 18.09
C ASP A 172 -19.01 -10.03 17.88
N ALA A 173 -19.26 -8.94 17.15
CA ALA A 173 -18.35 -7.80 16.99
C ALA A 173 -18.36 -6.82 18.19
N GLY A 174 -19.14 -7.10 19.25
CA GLY A 174 -19.19 -6.31 20.48
C GLY A 174 -20.39 -5.35 20.59
N PHE A 175 -21.36 -5.42 19.66
CA PHE A 175 -22.55 -4.57 19.66
C PHE A 175 -23.76 -5.30 20.24
N ASP A 176 -23.74 -5.58 21.55
CA ASP A 176 -24.78 -6.38 22.22
C ASP A 176 -26.19 -5.73 22.14
N ASP A 177 -26.25 -4.41 22.17
CA ASP A 177 -27.47 -3.62 22.29
C ASP A 177 -28.13 -3.26 20.94
N ILE A 178 -27.50 -3.57 19.80
CA ILE A 178 -28.04 -3.24 18.48
C ILE A 178 -29.37 -3.96 18.21
N THR A 179 -30.33 -3.23 17.64
CA THR A 179 -31.67 -3.72 17.27
C THR A 179 -31.76 -4.08 15.78
N ILE A 180 -32.77 -4.87 15.40
CA ILE A 180 -33.00 -5.21 13.99
C ILE A 180 -33.46 -3.96 13.22
N GLU A 181 -34.23 -3.09 13.88
CA GLU A 181 -34.69 -1.84 13.31
C GLU A 181 -33.52 -0.93 12.91
N GLU A 182 -32.52 -0.75 13.78
CA GLU A 182 -31.29 0.00 13.48
C GLU A 182 -30.51 -0.63 12.32
N ILE A 183 -30.38 -1.96 12.30
CA ILE A 183 -29.70 -2.66 11.19
C ILE A 183 -30.43 -2.42 9.86
N ARG A 184 -31.77 -2.44 9.87
CA ARG A 184 -32.60 -2.21 8.67
C ARG A 184 -32.45 -0.82 8.10
N GLU A 185 -32.17 0.20 8.93
CA GLU A 185 -31.91 1.56 8.45
C GLU A 185 -30.70 1.62 7.51
N TRP A 186 -29.76 0.69 7.65
CA TRP A 186 -28.59 0.58 6.77
C TRP A 186 -28.85 -0.22 5.49
N SER A 187 -30.12 -0.58 5.25
CA SER A 187 -30.58 -1.26 4.03
C SER A 187 -29.78 -2.52 3.69
N PRO A 188 -29.65 -3.49 4.61
CA PRO A 188 -28.82 -4.67 4.40
C PRO A 188 -29.26 -5.45 3.17
N PHE A 189 -28.28 -5.87 2.37
CA PHE A 189 -28.47 -6.65 1.16
C PHE A 189 -28.10 -8.12 1.41
N HIS A 190 -29.11 -8.94 1.69
CA HIS A 190 -28.92 -10.39 1.86
C HIS A 190 -28.83 -11.07 0.50
N TRP A 191 -27.61 -11.25 0.00
CA TRP A 191 -27.33 -11.67 -1.37
C TRP A 191 -28.08 -12.94 -1.81
N PRO A 192 -28.13 -14.03 -1.00
CA PRO A 192 -28.89 -15.21 -1.37
C PRO A 192 -30.40 -14.96 -1.51
N LEU A 193 -30.96 -14.05 -0.71
CA LEU A 193 -32.39 -13.75 -0.73
C LEU A 193 -32.75 -12.84 -1.91
N GLU A 194 -31.96 -11.79 -2.11
CA GLU A 194 -32.20 -10.76 -3.11
C GLU A 194 -31.92 -11.26 -4.54
N PHE A 195 -30.96 -12.19 -4.70
CA PHE A 195 -30.63 -12.84 -5.97
C PHE A 195 -30.77 -14.37 -5.88
N ALA A 196 -31.93 -14.82 -5.39
CA ALA A 196 -32.22 -16.25 -5.18
C ALA A 196 -31.97 -17.14 -6.41
N ASP A 197 -32.31 -16.65 -7.62
CA ASP A 197 -32.12 -17.40 -8.86
C ASP A 197 -30.65 -17.60 -9.27
N VAL A 198 -29.75 -16.73 -8.80
CA VAL A 198 -28.30 -16.82 -8.99
C VAL A 198 -27.69 -17.77 -7.97
N PHE A 199 -28.02 -17.59 -6.68
CA PHE A 199 -27.41 -18.35 -5.59
C PHE A 199 -27.86 -19.82 -5.57
N GLU A 200 -29.06 -20.14 -6.06
CA GLU A 200 -29.46 -21.53 -6.30
C GLU A 200 -28.59 -22.23 -7.35
N LYS A 201 -28.08 -21.48 -8.35
CA LYS A 201 -27.10 -21.94 -9.34
C LYS A 201 -25.64 -21.84 -8.83
N GLY A 202 -25.50 -21.57 -7.53
CA GLY A 202 -24.24 -21.52 -6.80
C GLY A 202 -23.50 -20.17 -6.84
N GLY A 203 -24.13 -19.09 -7.32
CA GLY A 203 -23.52 -17.76 -7.36
C GLY A 203 -23.15 -17.28 -8.76
N PHE A 204 -22.45 -16.15 -8.82
CA PHE A 204 -22.06 -15.48 -10.05
C PHE A 204 -20.82 -16.13 -10.69
N ASP A 205 -20.75 -16.09 -12.03
CA ASP A 205 -19.55 -16.48 -12.79
C ASP A 205 -18.65 -15.29 -13.12
N VAL A 206 -19.21 -14.08 -13.15
CA VAL A 206 -18.51 -12.84 -13.50
C VAL A 206 -18.96 -11.69 -12.60
N PHE A 207 -18.01 -10.94 -12.06
CA PHE A 207 -18.23 -9.64 -11.42
C PHE A 207 -17.58 -8.53 -12.23
N ILE A 208 -18.35 -7.48 -12.53
CA ILE A 208 -17.85 -6.24 -13.13
C ILE A 208 -18.38 -5.10 -12.29
N GLY A 209 -17.52 -4.20 -11.82
CA GLY A 209 -17.96 -3.16 -10.90
C GLY A 209 -17.07 -1.93 -10.83
N ASN A 210 -17.71 -0.85 -10.45
CA ASN A 210 -17.09 0.37 -9.95
C ASN A 210 -17.51 0.52 -8.48
N PRO A 211 -16.73 -0.02 -7.52
CA PRO A 211 -17.04 0.05 -6.11
C PRO A 211 -17.16 1.50 -5.60
N PRO A 212 -17.75 1.73 -4.41
CA PRO A 212 -17.78 3.06 -3.79
C PRO A 212 -16.36 3.57 -3.44
N TRP A 213 -16.10 4.86 -3.67
CA TRP A 213 -14.76 5.48 -3.51
C TRP A 213 -14.62 6.29 -2.22
N ASP A 214 -15.67 6.35 -1.41
CA ASP A 214 -15.72 7.15 -0.20
C ASP A 214 -15.09 6.44 1.00
N MET A 215 -14.83 7.24 2.03
CA MET A 215 -14.46 6.76 3.35
C MET A 215 -15.71 6.85 4.25
N LEU A 216 -16.01 5.79 4.99
CA LEU A 216 -17.09 5.76 5.98
C LEU A 216 -16.71 6.63 7.20
N TYR A 217 -17.21 7.86 7.26
CA TYR A 217 -17.10 8.69 8.45
C TYR A 217 -18.30 9.61 8.52
N ALA A 218 -18.58 10.14 9.71
CA ALA A 218 -19.62 11.13 9.88
C ALA A 218 -19.26 12.42 9.13
N ASN A 219 -19.83 12.59 7.95
CA ASN A 219 -19.55 13.74 7.11
C ASN A 219 -20.59 14.84 7.34
N ARG A 220 -20.13 15.96 7.90
CA ARG A 220 -20.97 17.14 8.12
C ARG A 220 -21.61 17.64 6.82
N ASP A 221 -20.92 17.53 5.68
CA ASP A 221 -21.42 18.01 4.40
C ASP A 221 -22.58 17.18 3.87
N ASP A 222 -22.65 15.89 4.24
CA ASP A 222 -23.72 14.98 3.87
C ASP A 222 -24.91 15.10 4.83
N PHE A 223 -24.64 15.31 6.12
CA PHE A 223 -25.67 15.45 7.12
C PHE A 223 -26.44 16.78 7.02
N PHE A 224 -25.72 17.91 7.00
CA PHE A 224 -26.34 19.24 7.16
C PHE A 224 -27.03 19.76 5.89
N ILE A 225 -26.80 19.16 4.73
CA ILE A 225 -27.47 19.57 3.47
C ILE A 225 -29.00 19.45 3.55
N ARG A 226 -29.50 18.59 4.44
CA ARG A 226 -30.94 18.38 4.69
C ARG A 226 -31.61 19.56 5.41
N TYR A 227 -30.83 20.39 6.11
CA TYR A 227 -31.32 21.59 6.80
C TYR A 227 -30.85 22.88 6.13
N ASP A 228 -29.72 22.84 5.42
CA ASP A 228 -29.23 23.94 4.58
C ASP A 228 -28.67 23.39 3.24
N GLU A 229 -29.43 23.53 2.15
CA GLU A 229 -29.03 23.07 0.81
C GLU A 229 -27.70 23.67 0.31
N GLN A 230 -27.28 24.82 0.86
CA GLN A 230 -26.04 25.50 0.49
C GLN A 230 -24.84 25.03 1.32
N PHE A 231 -25.05 24.17 2.32
CA PHE A 231 -24.03 23.80 3.32
C PHE A 231 -22.70 23.38 2.68
N ARG A 232 -22.75 22.52 1.65
CA ARG A 232 -21.56 22.03 0.92
C ARG A 232 -20.70 23.14 0.31
N THR A 233 -21.33 24.25 -0.08
CA THR A 233 -20.69 25.35 -0.81
C THR A 233 -20.00 26.38 0.08
N TYR A 234 -20.28 26.38 1.39
CA TYR A 234 -19.63 27.31 2.31
C TYR A 234 -18.11 27.02 2.44
N PRO A 235 -17.27 28.04 2.61
CA PRO A 235 -15.90 27.89 3.07
C PRO A 235 -15.83 27.17 4.42
N SER A 236 -14.74 26.45 4.69
CA SER A 236 -14.60 25.65 5.93
C SER A 236 -14.78 26.45 7.21
N GLU A 237 -14.32 27.70 7.27
CA GLU A 237 -14.47 28.58 8.44
C GLU A 237 -15.93 29.03 8.66
N GLU A 238 -16.73 29.12 7.60
CA GLU A 238 -18.15 29.51 7.68
C GLU A 238 -19.04 28.31 8.03
N LYS A 239 -18.67 27.11 7.56
CA LYS A 239 -19.35 25.84 7.92
C LYS A 239 -19.44 25.65 9.42
N ASP A 240 -18.40 26.01 10.16
CA ASP A 240 -18.38 25.86 11.62
C ASP A 240 -19.47 26.73 12.30
N GLY A 241 -19.63 27.97 11.85
CA GLY A 241 -20.67 28.87 12.38
C GLY A 241 -22.09 28.44 11.99
N VAL A 242 -22.31 28.05 10.74
CA VAL A 242 -23.61 27.52 10.28
C VAL A 242 -23.98 26.24 11.05
N MET A 243 -23.00 25.37 11.29
CA MET A 243 -23.19 24.16 12.08
C MET A 243 -23.57 24.48 13.53
N GLU A 244 -22.87 25.41 14.19
CA GLU A 244 -23.22 25.85 15.56
C GLU A 244 -24.66 26.40 15.64
N ASP A 245 -25.07 27.19 14.63
CA ASP A 245 -26.43 27.73 14.55
C ASP A 245 -27.47 26.61 14.36
N LEU A 246 -27.25 25.67 13.43
CA LEU A 246 -28.15 24.54 13.19
C LEU A 246 -28.27 23.62 14.41
N LEU A 247 -27.15 23.34 15.09
CA LEU A 247 -27.09 22.52 16.31
C LEU A 247 -27.72 23.22 17.54
N THR A 248 -28.11 24.48 17.44
CA THR A 248 -28.93 25.13 18.48
C THR A 248 -30.35 24.53 18.53
N ASN A 249 -30.83 23.92 17.43
CA ASN A 249 -32.05 23.12 17.45
C ASN A 249 -31.77 21.75 18.12
N PRO A 250 -32.41 21.42 19.26
CA PRO A 250 -32.18 20.16 19.95
C PRO A 250 -32.44 18.91 19.11
N GLU A 251 -33.39 18.97 18.17
CA GLU A 251 -33.72 17.86 17.27
C GLU A 251 -32.56 17.60 16.29
N VAL A 252 -32.05 18.65 15.64
CA VAL A 252 -30.89 18.57 14.73
C VAL A 252 -29.63 18.11 15.47
N ALA A 253 -29.42 18.58 16.70
CA ALA A 253 -28.29 18.17 17.52
C ALA A 253 -28.35 16.69 17.90
N TRP A 254 -29.54 16.19 18.24
CA TRP A 254 -29.75 14.78 18.52
C TRP A 254 -29.56 13.92 17.26
N GLU A 255 -30.15 14.31 16.13
CA GLU A 255 -29.97 13.60 14.84
C GLU A 255 -28.50 13.58 14.38
N TRP A 256 -27.72 14.64 14.67
CA TRP A 256 -26.29 14.66 14.35
C TRP A 256 -25.48 13.72 15.22
N GLU A 257 -25.79 13.63 16.51
CA GLU A 257 -25.13 12.70 17.42
C GLU A 257 -25.45 11.25 17.05
N ASP A 258 -26.72 10.97 16.79
CA ASP A 258 -27.22 9.67 16.34
C ASP A 258 -26.56 9.25 15.01
N TYR A 259 -26.47 10.16 14.04
CA TYR A 259 -25.75 9.92 12.79
C TYR A 259 -24.26 9.61 13.00
N LYS A 260 -23.58 10.32 13.92
CA LYS A 260 -22.18 10.03 14.27
C LYS A 260 -22.03 8.63 14.87
N GLU A 261 -22.85 8.30 15.86
CA GLU A 261 -22.84 7.00 16.54
C GLU A 261 -23.14 5.85 15.57
N SER A 262 -24.10 6.05 14.66
CA SER A 262 -24.45 5.09 13.60
C SER A 262 -23.28 4.85 12.62
N MET A 263 -22.59 5.93 12.19
CA MET A 263 -21.40 5.81 11.32
C MET A 263 -20.22 5.13 12.02
N GLU A 264 -19.99 5.44 13.30
CA GLU A 264 -18.95 4.78 14.11
C GLU A 264 -19.26 3.29 14.29
N THR A 265 -20.51 2.94 14.57
CA THR A 265 -20.94 1.54 14.72
C THR A 265 -20.71 0.73 13.44
N GLN A 266 -21.07 1.28 12.27
CA GLN A 266 -20.80 0.61 10.99
C GLN A 266 -19.29 0.45 10.73
N ALA A 267 -18.50 1.50 11.00
CA ALA A 267 -17.04 1.47 10.84
C ALA A 267 -16.39 0.41 11.73
N ASP A 268 -16.84 0.31 12.98
CA ASP A 268 -16.33 -0.68 13.92
C ASP A 268 -16.81 -2.10 13.56
N PHE A 269 -18.04 -2.30 13.07
CA PHE A 269 -18.46 -3.60 12.52
C PHE A 269 -17.52 -4.10 11.41
N PHE A 270 -17.08 -3.22 10.52
CA PHE A 270 -16.14 -3.54 9.45
C PHE A 270 -14.70 -3.79 9.90
N THR A 271 -14.34 -3.48 11.14
CA THR A 271 -12.95 -3.59 11.62
C THR A 271 -12.75 -4.48 12.84
N GLN A 272 -13.80 -4.68 13.64
CA GLN A 272 -13.78 -5.48 14.87
C GLN A 272 -14.45 -6.84 14.70
N GLY A 273 -15.39 -6.97 13.76
CA GLY A 273 -16.09 -8.22 13.49
C GLY A 273 -15.29 -9.25 12.67
N ASP A 274 -15.80 -10.47 12.61
CA ASP A 274 -15.22 -11.57 11.81
C ASP A 274 -15.55 -11.49 10.32
N VAL A 275 -16.35 -10.51 9.90
CA VAL A 275 -16.86 -10.37 8.53
C VAL A 275 -15.78 -9.88 7.56
N TYR A 276 -14.91 -8.96 8.02
CA TYR A 276 -13.85 -8.33 7.23
C TYR A 276 -12.51 -8.46 7.95
N LYS A 277 -11.66 -9.37 7.46
CA LYS A 277 -10.39 -9.78 8.06
C LYS A 277 -9.18 -9.15 7.40
N LEU A 278 -9.34 -8.57 6.21
CA LEU A 278 -8.24 -8.03 5.40
C LEU A 278 -8.09 -6.49 5.50
N GLN A 279 -8.73 -5.88 6.50
CA GLN A 279 -8.77 -4.42 6.68
C GLN A 279 -7.80 -3.90 7.75
N SER A 280 -7.09 -4.77 8.47
CA SER A 280 -6.23 -4.38 9.60
C SER A 280 -4.79 -4.88 9.46
N PRO A 281 -4.07 -4.54 8.37
CA PRO A 281 -2.73 -5.06 8.14
C PRO A 281 -1.75 -4.64 9.22
N VAL A 282 -0.87 -5.56 9.59
CA VAL A 282 0.26 -5.28 10.49
C VAL A 282 1.50 -4.99 9.66
N VAL A 283 2.06 -3.78 9.81
CA VAL A 283 3.24 -3.31 9.09
C VAL A 283 4.25 -2.74 10.08
N GLY A 284 5.49 -3.21 10.07
CA GLY A 284 6.52 -2.81 11.04
C GLY A 284 6.10 -3.02 12.51
N GLY A 285 5.35 -4.09 12.79
CA GLY A 285 4.83 -4.43 14.12
C GLY A 285 3.70 -3.53 14.63
N ARG A 286 3.12 -2.68 13.78
CA ARG A 286 1.97 -1.82 14.12
C ARG A 286 0.79 -2.14 13.23
N THR A 287 -0.41 -2.22 13.81
CA THR A 287 -1.65 -2.29 13.06
C THR A 287 -1.89 -0.98 12.34
N MET A 288 -2.09 -1.07 11.03
CA MET A 288 -2.32 0.04 10.11
C MET A 288 -3.71 -0.16 9.50
N PRO A 289 -4.79 0.08 10.25
CA PRO A 289 -6.13 -0.25 9.78
C PRO A 289 -6.50 0.60 8.56
N THR A 290 -6.99 -0.06 7.52
CA THR A 290 -7.73 0.49 6.38
C THR A 290 -9.08 0.95 6.89
N LYS A 291 -9.09 1.93 7.81
CA LYS A 291 -10.33 2.40 8.39
C LYS A 291 -11.16 2.97 7.25
N ASN A 292 -12.31 2.35 7.02
CA ASN A 292 -13.45 2.98 6.41
C ASN A 292 -13.37 3.16 4.88
N GLU A 293 -12.33 2.68 4.18
CA GLU A 293 -12.27 2.80 2.71
C GLU A 293 -13.23 1.80 2.05
N LEU A 294 -14.36 2.30 1.54
CA LEU A 294 -15.46 1.44 1.08
C LEU A 294 -15.06 0.55 -0.11
N SER A 295 -14.18 1.01 -1.00
CA SER A 295 -13.67 0.22 -2.13
C SER A 295 -12.84 -0.99 -1.68
N ALA A 296 -12.10 -0.85 -0.58
CA ALA A 296 -11.29 -1.90 0.01
C ALA A 296 -12.18 -2.97 0.68
N LEU A 297 -13.23 -2.54 1.37
CA LEU A 297 -14.28 -3.42 1.91
C LEU A 297 -15.00 -4.17 0.78
N PHE A 298 -15.36 -3.45 -0.30
CA PHE A 298 -16.04 -4.07 -1.43
C PHE A 298 -15.18 -5.13 -2.13
N LEU A 299 -13.87 -4.88 -2.28
CA LEU A 299 -12.96 -5.88 -2.83
C LEU A 299 -12.93 -7.16 -1.98
N GLU A 300 -12.86 -7.03 -0.65
CA GLU A 300 -12.94 -8.19 0.25
C GLU A 300 -14.30 -8.90 0.18
N ARG A 301 -15.39 -8.12 0.09
CA ARG A 301 -16.74 -8.65 -0.11
C ARG A 301 -16.83 -9.48 -1.38
N VAL A 302 -16.21 -9.03 -2.47
CA VAL A 302 -16.14 -9.78 -3.74
C VAL A 302 -15.34 -11.08 -3.59
N PHE A 303 -14.25 -11.11 -2.81
CA PHE A 303 -13.54 -12.36 -2.52
C PHE A 303 -14.45 -13.39 -1.85
N ARG A 304 -15.26 -12.95 -0.88
CA ARG A 304 -16.20 -13.84 -0.17
C ARG A 304 -17.37 -14.30 -1.04
N LEU A 305 -17.79 -13.47 -1.99
CA LEU A 305 -18.82 -13.81 -2.98
C LEU A 305 -18.31 -14.71 -4.11
N SER A 306 -16.99 -14.83 -4.27
CA SER A 306 -16.37 -15.55 -5.39
C SER A 306 -16.05 -16.99 -5.03
N ARG A 307 -16.38 -17.90 -5.94
CA ARG A 307 -15.94 -19.30 -5.95
C ARG A 307 -14.79 -19.48 -6.94
N ASP A 308 -14.11 -20.62 -6.89
CA ASP A 308 -13.04 -20.93 -7.85
C ASP A 308 -13.56 -20.84 -9.30
N GLY A 309 -12.81 -20.14 -10.16
CA GLY A 309 -13.12 -19.91 -11.58
C GLY A 309 -13.92 -18.64 -11.87
N VAL A 310 -14.38 -17.89 -10.86
CA VAL A 310 -15.11 -16.63 -11.06
C VAL A 310 -14.19 -15.56 -11.59
N LYS A 311 -14.59 -14.87 -12.67
CA LYS A 311 -13.82 -13.75 -13.22
C LYS A 311 -14.30 -12.42 -12.65
N VAL A 312 -13.38 -11.58 -12.22
CA VAL A 312 -13.66 -10.31 -11.58
C VAL A 312 -12.91 -9.21 -12.29
N SER A 313 -13.59 -8.10 -12.60
CA SER A 313 -12.97 -6.87 -13.08
C SER A 313 -13.52 -5.64 -12.34
N LEU A 314 -12.65 -4.94 -11.61
CA LEU A 314 -13.04 -3.80 -10.77
C LEU A 314 -12.22 -2.55 -11.10
N LEU A 315 -12.89 -1.39 -11.11
CA LEU A 315 -12.22 -0.09 -11.11
C LEU A 315 -11.96 0.33 -9.66
N LEU A 316 -10.71 0.47 -9.25
CA LEU A 316 -10.33 0.63 -7.84
C LEU A 316 -9.40 1.84 -7.63
N PRO A 317 -9.42 2.47 -6.44
CA PRO A 317 -8.43 3.48 -6.07
C PRO A 317 -6.99 2.97 -6.14
N GLY A 318 -6.08 3.84 -6.58
CA GLY A 318 -4.65 3.52 -6.64
C GLY A 318 -4.03 3.26 -5.25
N THR A 319 -4.66 3.74 -4.18
CA THR A 319 -4.28 3.51 -2.78
C THR A 319 -4.29 2.02 -2.40
N ILE A 320 -5.19 1.23 -2.99
CA ILE A 320 -5.25 -0.23 -2.80
C ILE A 320 -3.99 -0.92 -3.32
N PHE A 321 -3.28 -0.36 -4.30
CA PHE A 321 -2.07 -0.95 -4.88
C PHE A 321 -0.77 -0.30 -4.39
N GLY A 322 -0.81 1.03 -4.21
CA GLY A 322 0.33 1.86 -3.84
C GLY A 322 0.50 2.12 -2.33
N GLY A 323 -0.53 1.87 -1.52
CA GLY A 323 -0.56 2.21 -0.10
C GLY A 323 -0.42 0.99 0.82
N VAL A 324 0.12 1.18 2.03
CA VAL A 324 0.31 0.07 2.98
C VAL A 324 -1.00 -0.48 3.58
N MET A 325 -2.10 0.26 3.49
CA MET A 325 -3.44 -0.17 3.93
C MET A 325 -3.96 -1.37 3.12
N GLY A 326 -3.70 -1.41 1.81
CA GLY A 326 -4.13 -2.54 0.96
C GLY A 326 -3.28 -3.81 1.09
N LYS A 327 -2.38 -3.91 2.09
CA LYS A 327 -1.41 -5.02 2.20
C LYS A 327 -2.07 -6.40 2.21
N ASP A 328 -3.07 -6.59 3.08
CA ASP A 328 -3.67 -7.91 3.27
C ASP A 328 -4.56 -8.27 2.07
N LEU A 329 -5.26 -7.29 1.48
CA LEU A 329 -5.98 -7.44 0.22
C LEU A 329 -5.07 -7.87 -0.93
N ARG A 330 -3.92 -7.23 -1.10
CA ARG A 330 -2.94 -7.62 -2.13
C ARG A 330 -2.33 -8.97 -1.86
N THR A 331 -2.07 -9.29 -0.59
CA THR A 331 -1.56 -10.63 -0.21
C THR A 331 -2.59 -11.69 -0.56
N HIS A 332 -3.87 -11.45 -0.26
CA HIS A 332 -4.98 -12.33 -0.62
C HIS A 332 -5.11 -12.50 -2.13
N LEU A 333 -5.06 -11.41 -2.91
CA LEU A 333 -5.04 -11.46 -4.38
C LEU A 333 -3.90 -12.35 -4.87
N LEU A 334 -2.68 -12.15 -4.36
CA LEU A 334 -1.55 -12.97 -4.80
C LEU A 334 -1.75 -14.44 -4.42
N ASP A 335 -2.24 -14.75 -3.22
CA ASP A 335 -2.29 -16.11 -2.69
C ASP A 335 -3.50 -16.94 -3.14
N HIS A 336 -4.60 -16.29 -3.51
CA HIS A 336 -5.89 -16.96 -3.76
C HIS A 336 -6.54 -16.60 -5.10
N THR A 337 -5.88 -15.82 -5.96
CA THR A 337 -6.39 -15.50 -7.31
C THR A 337 -5.30 -15.64 -8.37
N ASP A 338 -5.70 -15.76 -9.63
CA ASP A 338 -4.85 -15.55 -10.80
C ASP A 338 -5.11 -14.16 -11.38
N ILE A 339 -4.26 -13.18 -11.06
CA ILE A 339 -4.42 -11.82 -11.55
C ILE A 339 -3.98 -11.75 -13.01
N GLU A 340 -4.96 -11.65 -13.90
CA GLU A 340 -4.73 -11.54 -15.34
C GLU A 340 -4.11 -10.19 -15.69
N ASN A 341 -4.71 -9.08 -15.21
CA ASN A 341 -4.31 -7.73 -15.60
C ASN A 341 -4.43 -6.71 -14.45
N LEU A 342 -3.48 -5.79 -14.36
CA LEU A 342 -3.56 -4.60 -13.51
C LEU A 342 -3.09 -3.36 -14.27
N ILE A 343 -4.03 -2.48 -14.61
CA ILE A 343 -3.75 -1.25 -15.37
C ILE A 343 -3.87 -0.05 -14.45
N GLY A 344 -2.76 0.62 -14.15
CA GLY A 344 -2.75 1.83 -13.33
C GLY A 344 -2.80 3.11 -14.17
N PHE A 345 -3.73 4.01 -13.85
CA PHE A 345 -3.94 5.27 -14.53
C PHE A 345 -3.58 6.47 -13.66
N GLU A 346 -3.09 7.54 -14.30
CA GLU A 346 -3.09 8.90 -13.76
C GLU A 346 -4.17 9.69 -14.51
N ASN A 347 -5.15 10.27 -13.80
CA ASN A 347 -6.26 10.96 -14.44
C ASN A 347 -5.80 12.24 -15.16
N LYS A 348 -5.42 12.16 -16.44
CA LYS A 348 -5.02 13.32 -17.24
C LYS A 348 -6.09 13.73 -18.25
N GLY A 349 -7.35 13.73 -17.81
CA GLY A 349 -8.51 14.03 -18.66
C GLY A 349 -9.29 12.80 -19.08
N ILE A 350 -9.09 11.67 -18.40
CA ILE A 350 -9.93 10.47 -18.56
C ILE A 350 -11.31 10.76 -17.93
N PHE A 351 -11.29 11.33 -16.72
CA PHE A 351 -12.48 11.83 -16.03
C PHE A 351 -12.32 13.33 -15.77
N GLU A 352 -13.10 14.17 -16.47
CA GLU A 352 -13.01 15.63 -16.39
C GLU A 352 -13.33 16.19 -14.99
N GLN A 353 -14.20 15.50 -14.25
CA GLN A 353 -14.72 15.92 -12.94
C GLN A 353 -13.78 15.57 -11.78
N ILE A 354 -12.73 14.78 -12.03
CA ILE A 354 -11.80 14.28 -11.00
C ILE A 354 -10.47 15.02 -11.09
N HIS A 355 -9.79 15.20 -9.95
CA HIS A 355 -8.47 15.86 -9.91
C HIS A 355 -7.47 15.23 -10.89
N ARG A 356 -6.67 16.06 -11.57
CA ARG A 356 -5.79 15.65 -12.69
C ARG A 356 -4.58 14.78 -12.29
N GLN A 357 -4.41 14.51 -11.01
CA GLN A 357 -3.34 13.67 -10.47
C GLN A 357 -3.91 12.47 -9.72
N TYR A 358 -5.23 12.32 -9.69
CA TYR A 358 -5.86 11.19 -9.04
C TYR A 358 -5.47 9.89 -9.74
N ARG A 359 -5.16 8.87 -8.96
CA ARG A 359 -4.69 7.57 -9.43
C ARG A 359 -5.74 6.51 -9.16
N PHE A 360 -6.03 5.71 -10.18
CA PHE A 360 -6.96 4.58 -10.12
C PHE A 360 -6.40 3.42 -10.95
N ALA A 361 -6.95 2.22 -10.77
CA ALA A 361 -6.56 1.08 -11.55
C ALA A 361 -7.74 0.20 -11.95
N ILE A 362 -7.60 -0.49 -13.09
CA ILE A 362 -8.48 -1.59 -13.48
C ILE A 362 -7.76 -2.87 -13.06
N LEU A 363 -8.37 -3.61 -12.14
CA LEU A 363 -7.90 -4.92 -11.69
C LEU A 363 -8.79 -5.99 -12.30
N THR A 364 -8.18 -6.97 -12.99
CA THR A 364 -8.87 -8.14 -13.54
C THR A 364 -8.20 -9.42 -13.04
N PHE A 365 -8.97 -10.33 -12.47
CA PHE A 365 -8.48 -11.62 -11.97
C PHE A 365 -9.52 -12.74 -12.09
N GLU A 366 -9.04 -13.98 -12.11
CA GLU A 366 -9.86 -15.17 -11.87
C GLU A 366 -9.68 -15.61 -10.41
N TYR A 367 -10.76 -15.82 -9.68
CA TYR A 367 -10.72 -16.23 -8.28
C TYR A 367 -10.39 -17.72 -8.17
N GLY A 368 -9.59 -18.09 -7.17
CA GLY A 368 -9.00 -19.42 -7.05
C GLY A 368 -7.58 -19.48 -7.61
N GLY A 369 -6.84 -20.51 -7.21
CA GLY A 369 -5.43 -20.68 -7.62
C GLY A 369 -4.47 -19.71 -6.93
N LYS A 370 -3.40 -19.33 -7.62
CA LYS A 370 -2.32 -18.50 -7.07
C LYS A 370 -1.60 -17.74 -8.17
N THR A 371 -1.43 -16.42 -7.99
CA THR A 371 -0.77 -15.57 -8.98
C THR A 371 0.72 -15.86 -9.01
N SER A 372 1.22 -16.30 -10.15
CA SER A 372 2.66 -16.51 -10.40
C SER A 372 3.32 -15.31 -11.08
N ARG A 373 2.57 -14.64 -11.95
CA ARG A 373 2.97 -13.45 -12.70
C ARG A 373 1.74 -12.56 -12.89
N LEU A 374 1.96 -11.27 -13.00
CA LEU A 374 0.93 -10.25 -13.23
C LEU A 374 1.23 -9.55 -14.54
N ARG A 375 0.25 -9.38 -15.44
CA ARG A 375 0.39 -8.42 -16.55
C ARG A 375 0.02 -7.04 -16.04
N GLY A 376 1.01 -6.18 -15.88
CA GLY A 376 0.83 -4.87 -15.28
C GLY A 376 1.41 -3.74 -16.11
N ILE A 377 0.71 -2.62 -16.16
CA ILE A 377 1.24 -1.37 -16.70
C ILE A 377 0.62 -0.19 -15.97
N PHE A 378 1.46 0.75 -15.55
CA PHE A 378 1.07 1.86 -14.70
C PHE A 378 1.33 3.21 -15.38
N ASN A 379 0.90 4.29 -14.72
CA ASN A 379 1.01 5.67 -15.19
C ASN A 379 0.37 5.92 -16.56
N GLN A 380 -0.66 5.15 -16.91
CA GLN A 380 -1.40 5.31 -18.15
C GLN A 380 -2.27 6.57 -18.10
N ARG A 381 -2.35 7.27 -19.23
CA ARG A 381 -3.08 8.54 -19.37
C ARG A 381 -4.17 8.49 -20.45
N SER A 382 -4.28 7.36 -21.15
CA SER A 382 -5.28 7.10 -22.19
C SER A 382 -5.93 5.74 -21.93
N MET A 383 -7.20 5.60 -22.31
CA MET A 383 -7.95 4.34 -22.25
C MET A 383 -7.56 3.35 -23.35
N ASP A 384 -6.76 3.77 -24.34
CA ASP A 384 -6.33 2.89 -25.45
C ASP A 384 -5.66 1.60 -24.95
N VAL A 385 -4.95 1.70 -23.81
CA VAL A 385 -4.27 0.58 -23.14
C VAL A 385 -5.19 -0.60 -22.83
N VAL A 386 -6.49 -0.36 -22.61
CA VAL A 386 -7.47 -1.41 -22.32
C VAL A 386 -7.65 -2.36 -23.52
N TYR A 387 -7.45 -1.85 -24.74
CA TYR A 387 -7.66 -2.61 -25.97
C TYR A 387 -6.40 -3.31 -26.50
N ASN A 388 -5.22 -2.92 -26.04
CA ASN A 388 -3.93 -3.47 -26.49
C ASN A 388 -3.00 -3.85 -25.34
N ILE A 389 -3.56 -4.15 -24.16
CA ILE A 389 -2.80 -4.48 -22.96
C ILE A 389 -1.82 -5.64 -23.19
N GLU A 390 -2.21 -6.65 -23.97
CA GLU A 390 -1.37 -7.81 -24.28
C GLU A 390 -0.08 -7.43 -25.01
N ASP A 391 -0.06 -6.30 -25.73
CA ASP A 391 1.10 -5.83 -26.49
C ASP A 391 2.03 -4.93 -25.66
N VAL A 392 1.49 -4.24 -24.65
CA VAL A 392 2.21 -3.15 -23.95
C VAL A 392 2.50 -3.45 -22.48
N ALA A 393 1.75 -4.35 -21.85
CA ALA A 393 1.93 -4.67 -20.43
C ALA A 393 3.23 -5.42 -20.16
N ALA A 394 3.81 -5.14 -19.00
CA ALA A 394 4.95 -5.90 -18.50
C ALA A 394 4.45 -7.15 -17.78
N GLU A 395 5.13 -8.27 -17.98
CA GLU A 395 4.96 -9.47 -17.15
C GLU A 395 5.79 -9.32 -15.87
N ILE A 396 5.12 -8.97 -14.77
CA ILE A 396 5.72 -8.73 -13.46
C ILE A 396 5.72 -10.05 -12.67
N PRO A 397 6.90 -10.61 -12.33
CA PRO A 397 6.96 -11.82 -11.53
C PRO A 397 6.41 -11.60 -10.12
N ARG A 398 5.77 -12.63 -9.54
CA ARG A 398 5.29 -12.60 -8.14
C ARG A 398 6.38 -12.15 -7.16
N GLN A 399 7.63 -12.59 -7.38
CA GLN A 399 8.76 -12.22 -6.52
C GLN A 399 8.95 -10.71 -6.44
N VAL A 400 8.77 -9.97 -7.54
CA VAL A 400 8.85 -8.51 -7.55
C VAL A 400 7.74 -7.91 -6.69
N LEU A 401 6.51 -8.38 -6.83
CA LEU A 401 5.36 -7.90 -6.05
C LEU A 401 5.51 -8.17 -4.54
N LEU A 402 6.20 -9.26 -4.18
CA LEU A 402 6.46 -9.61 -2.79
C LEU A 402 7.64 -8.85 -2.19
N ASN A 403 8.76 -8.78 -2.92
CA ASN A 403 10.03 -8.28 -2.38
C ASN A 403 10.25 -6.80 -2.62
N TYR A 404 9.52 -6.17 -3.55
CA TYR A 404 9.66 -4.74 -3.76
C TYR A 404 9.36 -3.95 -2.48
N SER A 405 8.33 -4.34 -1.72
CA SER A 405 8.02 -3.78 -0.39
C SER A 405 7.66 -4.93 0.54
N PRO A 406 8.64 -5.59 1.16
CA PRO A 406 8.41 -6.80 1.96
C PRO A 406 7.45 -6.59 3.13
N GLU A 407 7.55 -5.46 3.84
CA GLU A 407 6.66 -5.18 4.98
C GLU A 407 5.32 -4.61 4.54
N GLY A 408 5.33 -3.67 3.58
CA GLY A 408 4.15 -2.93 3.13
C GLY A 408 3.37 -3.62 2.01
N ARG A 409 3.97 -4.59 1.31
CA ARG A 409 3.45 -5.29 0.12
C ARG A 409 3.01 -4.37 -1.02
N ILE A 410 3.57 -3.16 -1.13
CA ILE A 410 3.23 -2.20 -2.19
C ILE A 410 3.60 -2.77 -3.56
N PHE A 411 2.73 -2.60 -4.57
CA PHE A 411 3.04 -2.96 -5.94
C PHE A 411 3.79 -1.82 -6.65
N PRO A 412 4.93 -2.08 -7.33
CA PRO A 412 5.68 -1.06 -8.05
C PRO A 412 4.90 -0.55 -9.27
N SER A 413 5.02 0.74 -9.56
CA SER A 413 4.35 1.40 -10.70
C SER A 413 5.13 1.19 -12.02
N ILE A 414 5.22 -0.06 -12.47
CA ILE A 414 5.99 -0.48 -13.65
C ILE A 414 5.39 0.06 -14.96
N THR A 415 6.23 0.61 -15.82
CA THR A 415 5.82 1.22 -17.10
C THR A 415 6.36 0.50 -18.34
N SER A 416 7.29 -0.45 -18.17
CA SER A 416 7.86 -1.22 -19.28
C SER A 416 8.36 -2.59 -18.81
N GLN A 417 8.54 -3.53 -19.76
CA GLN A 417 9.12 -4.84 -19.45
C GLN A 417 10.55 -4.74 -18.90
N VAL A 418 11.37 -3.82 -19.43
CA VAL A 418 12.77 -3.67 -18.97
C VAL A 418 12.82 -3.20 -17.51
N GLU A 419 11.89 -2.34 -17.11
CA GLU A 419 11.76 -1.93 -15.71
C GLU A 419 11.42 -3.12 -14.79
N ALA A 420 10.51 -3.99 -15.22
CA ALA A 420 10.18 -5.22 -14.48
C ALA A 420 11.39 -6.16 -14.37
N ASP A 421 12.16 -6.31 -15.46
CA ASP A 421 13.35 -7.15 -15.51
C ASP A 421 14.45 -6.62 -14.56
N VAL A 422 14.70 -5.30 -14.56
CA VAL A 422 15.64 -4.64 -13.64
C VAL A 422 15.21 -4.86 -12.19
N LEU A 423 13.94 -4.56 -11.87
CA LEU A 423 13.43 -4.74 -10.51
C LEU A 423 13.50 -6.20 -10.07
N SER A 424 13.26 -7.16 -10.98
CA SER A 424 13.36 -8.60 -10.68
C SER A 424 14.75 -9.03 -10.23
N LYS A 425 15.81 -8.33 -10.66
CA LYS A 425 17.19 -8.55 -10.22
C LYS A 425 17.47 -7.80 -8.92
N VAL A 426 17.09 -6.51 -8.85
CA VAL A 426 17.33 -5.66 -7.68
C VAL A 426 16.68 -6.22 -6.41
N VAL A 427 15.43 -6.70 -6.50
CA VAL A 427 14.67 -7.20 -5.34
C VAL A 427 15.12 -8.59 -4.84
N THR A 428 16.13 -9.19 -5.47
CA THR A 428 16.78 -10.42 -4.96
C THR A 428 17.82 -10.14 -3.88
N GLN A 429 18.33 -8.91 -3.83
CA GLN A 429 19.25 -8.48 -2.78
C GLN A 429 18.50 -8.40 -1.44
N PRO A 430 19.18 -8.57 -0.31
CA PRO A 430 18.53 -8.48 0.99
C PRO A 430 18.07 -7.04 1.29
N PRO A 431 16.92 -6.85 1.98
CA PRO A 431 16.55 -5.59 2.59
C PRO A 431 17.63 -5.04 3.53
N LEU A 432 17.60 -3.74 3.78
CA LEU A 432 18.56 -3.08 4.67
C LEU A 432 18.47 -3.56 6.12
N ASP A 433 17.27 -3.87 6.60
CA ASP A 433 16.96 -4.34 7.96
C ASP A 433 17.06 -5.87 8.15
N GLU A 434 17.31 -6.64 7.09
CA GLU A 434 17.57 -8.06 7.22
C GLU A 434 18.89 -8.31 7.99
N ASN A 435 18.84 -9.17 9.00
CA ASN A 435 20.01 -9.54 9.77
C ASN A 435 20.70 -10.76 9.12
N ILE A 436 21.90 -10.54 8.58
CA ILE A 436 22.69 -11.57 7.91
C ILE A 436 23.92 -11.87 8.77
N GLU A 437 24.07 -13.15 9.14
CA GLU A 437 25.20 -13.60 9.95
C GLU A 437 26.54 -13.28 9.27
N GLY A 438 27.46 -12.65 10.00
CA GLY A 438 28.77 -12.27 9.50
C GLY A 438 28.81 -11.02 8.62
N ALA A 439 27.68 -10.32 8.43
CA ALA A 439 27.62 -9.07 7.69
C ALA A 439 27.20 -7.88 8.55
N TRP A 440 27.49 -6.67 8.06
CA TRP A 440 27.06 -5.42 8.71
C TRP A 440 25.54 -5.29 8.77
N SER A 441 25.04 -4.70 9.86
CA SER A 441 23.60 -4.52 10.11
C SER A 441 23.22 -3.04 10.18
N VAL A 442 21.96 -2.73 9.88
CA VAL A 442 21.47 -1.34 9.87
C VAL A 442 20.36 -1.14 10.90
N ASP A 443 20.53 -0.12 11.74
CA ASP A 443 19.43 0.54 12.43
C ASP A 443 19.58 2.05 12.22
N MET A 444 18.45 2.73 12.08
CA MET A 444 18.38 4.13 11.67
C MET A 444 17.79 5.01 12.76
N LEU A 445 18.42 6.17 12.97
CA LEU A 445 17.97 7.25 13.84
C LEU A 445 17.51 8.44 12.98
N THR A 446 16.20 8.73 12.98
CA THR A 446 15.62 9.77 12.12
C THR A 446 15.63 11.17 12.71
N LYS A 447 15.94 11.30 14.01
CA LYS A 447 15.93 12.58 14.74
C LYS A 447 16.95 12.53 15.87
N GLU A 448 18.22 12.80 15.54
CA GLU A 448 19.27 12.92 16.56
C GLU A 448 19.05 14.16 17.42
N PHE A 449 18.84 15.32 16.79
CA PHE A 449 18.55 16.59 17.46
C PHE A 449 17.41 17.37 16.77
N VAL A 450 16.46 17.91 17.54
CA VAL A 450 15.28 18.60 17.00
C VAL A 450 15.37 20.09 17.30
N GLU A 451 15.61 20.89 16.26
CA GLU A 451 15.81 22.34 16.35
C GLU A 451 14.64 23.04 17.08
N SER A 452 13.40 22.72 16.74
CA SER A 452 12.23 23.41 17.30
C SER A 452 12.05 23.22 18.81
N THR A 453 12.56 22.13 19.38
CA THR A 453 12.40 21.80 20.81
C THR A 453 13.64 22.07 21.65
N ASP A 454 14.83 22.03 21.06
CA ASP A 454 16.10 22.06 21.79
C ASP A 454 17.02 23.22 21.35
N LYS A 455 16.45 24.26 20.70
CA LYS A 455 17.20 25.41 20.20
C LYS A 455 18.06 26.10 21.26
N ASP A 456 17.68 25.97 22.53
CA ASP A 456 18.42 26.50 23.69
C ASP A 456 19.84 25.93 23.83
N ARG A 457 20.21 24.88 23.09
CA ARG A 457 21.56 24.29 23.06
C ARG A 457 22.39 24.67 21.83
N LEU A 458 21.88 25.54 20.96
CA LEU A 458 22.51 25.95 19.72
C LEU A 458 22.99 27.41 19.77
N GLN A 459 24.10 27.68 19.09
CA GLN A 459 24.69 29.01 18.91
C GLN A 459 24.70 29.39 17.43
N ASP A 460 24.46 30.66 17.13
CA ASP A 460 24.46 31.22 15.76
C ASP A 460 25.85 31.76 15.33
N SER A 461 26.91 31.52 16.12
CA SER A 461 28.30 31.92 15.83
C SER A 461 29.27 30.79 16.23
N PRO A 462 30.41 30.59 15.53
CA PRO A 462 31.42 29.64 15.95
C PRO A 462 32.24 30.17 17.14
N ASP A 463 32.05 31.44 17.51
CA ASP A 463 32.78 32.09 18.59
C ASP A 463 32.47 31.41 19.93
N ASN A 464 33.48 30.75 20.50
CA ASN A 464 33.35 29.91 21.70
C ASN A 464 32.46 28.69 21.50
N ALA A 465 32.44 28.06 20.32
CA ALA A 465 31.84 26.74 20.15
C ALA A 465 32.91 25.69 19.88
N ASP A 466 32.61 24.43 20.23
CA ASP A 466 33.55 23.32 20.07
C ASP A 466 33.36 22.60 18.72
N TYR A 467 32.13 22.56 18.18
CA TYR A 467 31.84 21.89 16.90
C TYR A 467 30.63 22.48 16.16
N PRO A 468 30.56 22.30 14.82
CA PRO A 468 29.37 22.65 14.02
C PRO A 468 28.25 21.63 14.19
N VAL A 469 27.00 22.10 14.08
CA VAL A 469 25.81 21.25 14.05
C VAL A 469 25.29 21.20 12.61
N TYR A 470 25.33 20.01 12.00
CA TYR A 470 24.98 19.83 10.59
C TYR A 470 23.49 19.59 10.37
N GLY A 471 22.92 20.21 9.34
CA GLY A 471 21.62 19.89 8.77
C GLY A 471 21.74 19.44 7.32
N GLY A 472 20.63 19.00 6.73
CA GLY A 472 20.64 18.41 5.38
C GLY A 472 21.14 19.33 4.27
N ALA A 473 21.17 20.66 4.48
CA ALA A 473 21.73 21.61 3.52
C ALA A 473 23.28 21.68 3.53
N ASN A 474 23.92 21.09 4.54
CA ASN A 474 25.38 21.11 4.71
C ASN A 474 26.09 19.91 4.07
N ILE A 475 25.34 18.87 3.69
CA ILE A 475 25.92 17.61 3.18
C ILE A 475 25.50 17.33 1.74
N HIS A 476 26.36 16.62 1.02
CA HIS A 476 26.09 16.03 -0.28
C HIS A 476 26.69 14.62 -0.38
N GLN A 477 26.59 13.98 -1.53
CA GLN A 477 27.14 12.63 -1.74
C GLN A 477 28.63 12.61 -1.44
N PHE A 478 29.04 11.79 -0.47
CA PHE A 478 30.43 11.70 -0.01
C PHE A 478 31.03 13.02 0.50
N GLU A 479 30.19 14.00 0.86
CA GLU A 479 30.61 15.33 1.30
C GLU A 479 29.89 15.69 2.60
N HIS A 480 30.67 15.86 3.66
CA HIS A 480 30.17 16.20 4.99
C HIS A 480 30.15 17.72 5.25
N ASP A 481 30.64 18.52 4.30
CA ASP A 481 30.67 19.98 4.34
C ASP A 481 30.66 20.58 2.91
N ASN A 482 30.90 21.89 2.79
CA ASN A 482 30.93 22.62 1.51
C ASN A 482 32.33 22.74 0.88
N THR A 483 33.32 21.93 1.29
CA THR A 483 34.70 22.02 0.79
C THR A 483 34.78 21.78 -0.73
N HIS A 484 34.01 20.84 -1.26
CA HIS A 484 34.03 20.46 -2.69
C HIS A 484 32.82 21.00 -3.48
N THR A 485 31.74 21.37 -2.79
CA THR A 485 30.53 21.90 -3.43
C THR A 485 30.19 23.27 -2.86
N GLU A 486 30.56 24.34 -3.59
CA GLU A 486 30.31 25.73 -3.18
C GLU A 486 28.81 26.05 -2.99
N SER A 487 27.92 25.30 -3.64
CA SER A 487 26.47 25.48 -3.50
C SER A 487 25.88 24.94 -2.19
N LEU A 488 26.67 24.24 -1.37
CA LEU A 488 26.25 23.79 -0.05
C LEU A 488 26.36 24.93 0.97
N ASP A 489 25.38 25.00 1.86
CA ASP A 489 25.35 26.02 2.89
C ASP A 489 26.43 25.75 3.94
N ASN A 490 27.00 26.82 4.49
CA ASN A 490 27.80 26.71 5.72
C ASN A 490 26.90 26.28 6.89
N PRO A 491 27.46 25.65 7.94
CA PRO A 491 26.71 25.34 9.16
C PRO A 491 26.04 26.59 9.72
N ARG A 492 24.72 26.50 9.94
CA ARG A 492 23.94 27.59 10.54
C ARG A 492 24.16 27.67 12.05
N TYR A 493 24.47 26.54 12.67
CA TYR A 493 24.51 26.38 14.11
C TYR A 493 25.81 25.73 14.58
N TRP A 494 26.21 26.08 15.79
CA TRP A 494 27.31 25.47 16.53
C TRP A 494 26.89 25.12 17.97
N SER A 495 27.66 24.28 18.65
CA SER A 495 27.36 23.88 20.03
C SER A 495 28.62 23.64 20.86
N GLN A 496 28.48 23.69 22.19
CA GLN A 496 29.55 23.33 23.12
C GLN A 496 29.65 21.82 23.32
N GLY A 497 30.84 21.38 23.69
CA GLY A 497 31.13 20.03 24.15
C GLY A 497 30.42 19.69 25.47
N MET A 498 30.54 18.42 25.85
CA MET A 498 29.85 17.83 27.01
C MET A 498 30.08 18.52 28.37
N TYR A 499 31.12 19.33 28.51
CA TYR A 499 31.49 19.97 29.78
C TYR A 499 30.71 21.27 30.06
N ASP A 500 29.88 21.74 29.13
CA ASP A 500 28.94 22.85 29.34
C ASP A 500 27.48 22.41 29.07
N PRO A 501 26.85 21.63 29.99
CA PRO A 501 25.53 21.05 29.79
C PRO A 501 24.42 22.03 29.34
N PRO A 502 24.34 23.27 29.86
CA PRO A 502 23.36 24.25 29.40
C PRO A 502 23.46 24.63 27.93
N ASN A 503 24.63 24.50 27.29
CA ASN A 503 24.87 24.91 25.90
C ASN A 503 25.31 23.76 25.00
N SER A 504 25.17 22.51 25.46
CA SER A 504 25.65 21.33 24.77
C SER A 504 24.52 20.51 24.17
N ALA A 505 24.48 20.44 22.83
CA ALA A 505 23.57 19.57 22.09
C ALA A 505 23.88 18.09 22.39
N GLN A 506 25.17 17.74 22.40
CA GLN A 506 25.70 16.46 22.87
C GLN A 506 25.14 16.03 24.23
N TYR A 507 25.18 16.90 25.24
CA TYR A 507 24.60 16.61 26.56
C TYR A 507 23.09 16.33 26.47
N ARG A 508 22.33 17.19 25.76
CA ARG A 508 20.88 17.02 25.60
C ARG A 508 20.50 15.73 24.87
N VAL A 509 21.29 15.29 23.88
CA VAL A 509 21.09 14.00 23.20
C VAL A 509 21.33 12.84 24.17
N ARG A 510 22.39 12.91 25.00
CA ARG A 510 22.70 11.88 26.01
C ARG A 510 21.58 11.76 27.04
N GLU A 511 21.15 12.89 27.60
CA GLU A 511 20.03 12.98 28.55
C GLU A 511 18.77 12.33 27.97
N LYS A 512 18.39 12.68 26.72
CA LYS A 512 17.22 12.08 26.06
C LYS A 512 17.37 10.57 25.81
N LYS A 513 18.57 10.11 25.40
CA LYS A 513 18.83 8.69 25.18
C LYS A 513 18.78 7.88 26.48
N PHE A 514 19.32 8.43 27.57
CA PHE A 514 19.23 7.84 28.90
C PHE A 514 17.77 7.70 29.34
N ASN A 515 16.98 8.77 29.21
CA ASN A 515 15.56 8.79 29.57
C ASN A 515 14.71 7.83 28.72
N ARG A 516 15.09 7.57 27.46
CA ARG A 516 14.43 6.55 26.61
C ARG A 516 14.74 5.12 27.05
N GLY A 517 15.79 4.89 27.83
CA GLY A 517 16.08 3.59 28.44
C GLY A 517 16.55 2.50 27.46
N ASN A 518 17.13 2.84 26.30
CA ASN A 518 17.54 1.83 25.31
C ASN A 518 18.57 0.83 25.87
N LEU A 519 19.60 1.32 26.57
CA LEU A 519 20.61 0.48 27.23
C LEU A 519 19.97 -0.40 28.32
N LYS A 520 19.07 0.19 29.12
CA LYS A 520 18.30 -0.51 30.15
C LYS A 520 17.49 -1.66 29.54
N ARG A 521 16.82 -1.41 28.42
CA ARG A 521 16.05 -2.42 27.70
C ARG A 521 16.93 -3.55 27.18
N ALA A 522 18.06 -3.24 26.55
CA ALA A 522 18.99 -4.25 26.06
C ALA A 522 19.50 -5.17 27.19
N ILE A 523 19.87 -4.60 28.34
CA ILE A 523 20.29 -5.40 29.51
C ILE A 523 19.14 -6.28 30.02
N TYR A 524 17.94 -5.73 30.13
CA TYR A 524 16.78 -6.51 30.56
C TYR A 524 16.49 -7.69 29.62
N ASP A 525 16.52 -7.45 28.31
CA ASP A 525 16.23 -8.46 27.29
C ASP A 525 17.32 -9.55 27.27
N ALA A 526 18.59 -9.22 27.49
CA ALA A 526 19.71 -10.18 27.47
C ALA A 526 19.76 -11.11 28.70
N PHE A 527 19.38 -10.65 29.89
CA PHE A 527 19.53 -11.41 31.15
C PHE A 527 18.23 -11.99 31.69
N GLY A 528 17.26 -12.31 30.81
CA GLY A 528 16.07 -13.08 31.18
C GLY A 528 14.97 -12.25 31.85
N GLY A 529 14.87 -10.95 31.51
CA GLY A 529 13.84 -10.05 32.02
C GLY A 529 12.40 -10.61 31.88
N SER A 530 12.11 -11.28 30.77
CA SER A 530 10.79 -11.90 30.51
C SER A 530 10.43 -13.06 31.45
N GLU A 531 11.40 -13.63 32.17
CA GLU A 531 11.20 -14.72 33.12
C GLU A 531 11.03 -14.22 34.57
N THR A 532 11.10 -12.90 34.79
CA THR A 532 10.94 -12.29 36.13
C THR A 532 9.63 -11.53 36.28
N SER A 533 9.06 -11.56 37.49
CA SER A 533 7.90 -10.74 37.86
C SER A 533 8.26 -9.29 38.19
N LYS A 534 9.55 -8.91 38.07
CA LYS A 534 10.03 -7.56 38.37
C LYS A 534 9.87 -6.65 37.17
N SER A 535 9.62 -5.36 37.43
CA SER A 535 9.65 -4.37 36.35
C SER A 535 11.06 -4.26 35.77
N GLN A 536 11.15 -3.84 34.50
CA GLN A 536 12.42 -3.62 33.80
C GLN A 536 13.41 -2.78 34.63
N VAL A 537 12.92 -1.70 35.25
CA VAL A 537 13.72 -0.82 36.10
C VAL A 537 14.28 -1.57 37.32
N GLN A 538 13.40 -2.24 38.07
CA GLN A 538 13.81 -2.97 39.28
C GLN A 538 14.78 -4.12 38.99
N PHE A 539 14.60 -4.79 37.85
CA PHE A 539 15.48 -5.89 37.45
C PHE A 539 16.89 -5.38 37.14
N VAL A 540 16.99 -4.41 36.23
CA VAL A 540 18.29 -3.87 35.78
C VAL A 540 19.01 -3.17 36.92
N ASP A 541 18.31 -2.39 37.74
CA ASP A 541 18.95 -1.69 38.87
C ASP A 541 19.51 -2.68 39.89
N LYS A 542 18.77 -3.75 40.22
CA LYS A 542 19.28 -4.81 41.12
C LYS A 542 20.47 -5.54 40.52
N LEU A 543 20.41 -5.86 39.22
CA LEU A 543 21.47 -6.56 38.51
C LEU A 543 22.76 -5.74 38.55
N LEU A 544 22.70 -4.44 38.25
CA LEU A 544 23.86 -3.56 38.28
C LEU A 544 24.34 -3.25 39.70
N GLU A 545 23.44 -3.10 40.67
CA GLU A 545 23.81 -2.96 42.08
C GLU A 545 24.62 -4.18 42.56
N GLU A 546 24.27 -5.39 42.11
CA GLU A 546 24.99 -6.62 42.46
C GLU A 546 26.37 -6.73 41.80
N HIS A 547 26.54 -6.22 40.57
CA HIS A 547 27.78 -6.35 39.81
C HIS A 547 28.77 -5.20 40.02
N ARG A 548 28.28 -3.96 40.18
CA ARG A 548 29.12 -2.75 40.27
C ARG A 548 28.74 -1.77 41.39
N GLY A 549 27.69 -2.06 42.17
CA GLY A 549 27.33 -1.28 43.36
C GLY A 549 26.60 0.04 43.09
N HIS A 550 26.11 0.26 41.87
CA HIS A 550 25.20 1.35 41.51
C HIS A 550 24.43 1.05 40.21
N GLY A 551 23.27 1.69 40.05
CA GLY A 551 22.42 1.60 38.85
C GLY A 551 22.99 2.33 37.62
N LEU A 552 22.19 2.42 36.55
CA LEU A 552 22.59 3.15 35.34
C LEU A 552 22.68 4.66 35.57
N GLU A 553 23.72 5.28 35.02
CA GLU A 553 23.98 6.71 35.03
C GLU A 553 24.00 7.26 33.59
N GLU A 554 23.81 8.58 33.42
CA GLU A 554 23.85 9.21 32.08
C GLU A 554 25.17 8.94 31.36
N GLU A 555 26.26 8.86 32.13
CA GLU A 555 27.61 8.59 31.63
C GLU A 555 27.75 7.19 31.02
N ASP A 556 26.88 6.23 31.33
CA ASP A 556 26.87 4.91 30.70
C ASP A 556 26.40 4.97 29.22
N VAL A 557 25.64 6.00 28.84
CA VAL A 557 25.04 6.10 27.49
C VAL A 557 26.05 6.60 26.47
N LEU A 558 26.45 5.72 25.54
CA LEU A 558 27.40 6.07 24.47
C LEU A 558 26.62 6.77 23.35
N LEU A 559 27.15 7.91 22.89
CA LEU A 559 26.52 8.65 21.81
C LEU A 559 26.95 8.10 20.45
N ASP A 560 26.04 8.11 19.49
CA ASP A 560 26.32 7.63 18.14
C ASP A 560 27.37 8.52 17.47
N CYS A 561 27.36 9.83 17.76
CA CYS A 561 28.35 10.76 17.23
C CYS A 561 29.79 10.50 17.70
N THR A 562 30.04 9.64 18.70
CA THR A 562 31.41 9.31 19.12
C THR A 562 32.16 8.41 18.14
N GLU A 563 31.47 7.89 17.12
CA GLU A 563 32.07 7.14 16.01
C GLU A 563 31.61 7.72 14.66
N TYR A 564 32.44 7.51 13.63
CA TYR A 564 32.08 7.81 12.25
C TYR A 564 30.82 7.04 11.86
N ARG A 565 29.84 7.73 11.26
CA ARG A 565 28.53 7.16 10.96
C ARG A 565 27.98 7.67 9.65
N ILE A 566 27.14 6.88 8.99
CA ILE A 566 26.49 7.30 7.74
C ILE A 566 25.35 8.26 8.08
N GLY A 567 25.40 9.46 7.51
CA GLY A 567 24.30 10.42 7.47
C GLY A 567 23.63 10.40 6.10
N ILE A 568 22.31 10.43 6.07
CA ILE A 568 21.48 10.45 4.88
C ILE A 568 20.55 11.66 4.97
N ARG A 569 20.55 12.49 3.93
CA ARG A 569 19.70 13.68 3.87
C ARG A 569 18.22 13.29 3.90
N ASP A 570 17.43 13.97 4.73
CA ASP A 570 16.01 13.66 4.90
C ASP A 570 15.16 14.01 3.67
N VAL A 571 15.41 15.18 3.07
CA VAL A 571 14.77 15.58 1.80
C VAL A 571 15.34 14.70 0.69
N SER A 572 14.48 13.93 0.04
CA SER A 572 14.83 12.88 -0.92
C SER A 572 13.74 12.77 -1.99
N ARG A 573 13.60 13.78 -2.85
CA ARG A 573 12.51 13.79 -3.84
C ARG A 573 12.85 12.88 -5.02
N SER A 574 11.87 12.16 -5.55
CA SER A 574 12.06 11.30 -6.73
C SER A 574 12.44 12.05 -8.02
N ARG A 575 12.16 13.36 -8.05
CA ARG A 575 12.43 14.25 -9.20
C ARG A 575 13.76 15.01 -9.09
N ASP A 576 14.42 14.95 -7.94
CA ASP A 576 15.72 15.60 -7.78
C ASP A 576 16.78 14.84 -8.60
N GLU A 577 17.92 15.48 -8.84
CA GLU A 577 19.04 14.84 -9.53
C GLU A 577 19.49 13.54 -8.84
N ARG A 578 19.44 13.52 -7.50
CA ARG A 578 19.65 12.34 -6.66
C ARG A 578 18.50 12.23 -5.67
N THR A 579 17.94 11.03 -5.52
CA THR A 579 16.95 10.78 -4.46
C THR A 579 17.63 10.47 -3.15
N ILE A 580 18.69 9.66 -3.15
CA ILE A 580 19.47 9.37 -1.93
C ILE A 580 20.78 10.14 -1.95
N ILE A 581 21.03 10.86 -0.86
CA ILE A 581 22.27 11.60 -0.64
C ILE A 581 22.82 11.15 0.71
N ALA A 582 23.91 10.39 0.67
CA ALA A 582 24.57 9.86 1.86
C ALA A 582 26.03 10.30 1.95
N THR A 583 26.52 10.42 3.18
CA THR A 583 27.95 10.64 3.47
C THR A 583 28.29 10.05 4.83
N VAL A 584 29.56 9.72 5.06
CA VAL A 584 30.05 9.47 6.43
C VAL A 584 30.30 10.80 7.10
N LEU A 585 29.72 10.99 8.27
CA LEU A 585 29.87 12.17 9.09
C LEU A 585 31.09 12.04 10.01
N PRO A 586 31.78 13.16 10.31
CA PRO A 586 32.89 13.15 11.25
C PRO A 586 32.42 12.79 12.67
N LYS A 587 33.39 12.46 13.54
CA LYS A 587 33.14 12.23 14.95
C LYS A 587 32.79 13.52 15.68
N ASP A 588 32.12 13.35 16.81
CA ASP A 588 31.78 14.36 17.80
C ASP A 588 30.87 15.49 17.30
N VAL A 589 30.30 15.37 16.09
CA VAL A 589 29.31 16.32 15.57
C VAL A 589 27.88 15.80 15.73
N ILE A 590 26.96 16.70 16.07
CA ILE A 590 25.52 16.41 16.17
C ILE A 590 24.81 16.84 14.89
N CYS A 591 23.83 16.05 14.46
CA CYS A 591 23.00 16.36 13.31
C CYS A 591 21.58 16.79 13.71
N LEU A 592 21.04 17.75 12.96
CA LEU A 592 19.62 18.09 13.01
C LEU A 592 18.78 16.97 12.39
N HIS A 593 17.49 16.93 12.74
CA HIS A 593 16.46 16.05 12.18
C HIS A 593 16.31 16.05 10.64
N THR A 594 17.01 16.92 9.93
CA THR A 594 17.09 16.94 8.45
C THR A 594 18.18 16.04 7.90
N ILE A 595 18.94 15.36 8.77
CA ILE A 595 19.84 14.25 8.45
C ILE A 595 19.42 13.05 9.31
N ASN A 596 19.09 11.96 8.64
CA ASN A 596 18.91 10.67 9.27
C ASN A 596 20.26 9.98 9.40
N THR A 597 20.54 9.25 10.48
CA THR A 597 21.84 8.58 10.67
C THR A 597 21.67 7.08 10.87
N PHE A 598 22.59 6.30 10.32
CA PHE A 598 22.74 4.90 10.71
C PHE A 598 23.47 4.85 12.03
N LYS A 599 22.92 4.09 12.99
CA LYS A 599 23.54 3.92 14.29
C LYS A 599 24.85 3.16 14.11
N PRO A 600 25.98 3.67 14.60
CA PRO A 600 27.26 2.97 14.47
C PRO A 600 27.37 1.78 15.45
N PHE A 601 26.51 1.72 16.47
CA PHE A 601 26.57 0.70 17.52
C PHE A 601 25.30 -0.17 17.59
N ALA A 602 25.50 -1.46 17.85
CA ALA A 602 24.54 -2.36 18.48
C ALA A 602 24.75 -2.37 20.00
N ILE A 603 23.75 -2.76 20.78
CA ILE A 603 23.88 -2.89 22.24
C ILE A 603 23.76 -4.37 22.59
N GLU A 604 24.88 -4.99 22.91
CA GLU A 604 25.05 -6.42 23.17
C GLU A 604 25.69 -6.60 24.55
N PRO A 605 24.88 -6.57 25.62
CA PRO A 605 25.40 -6.67 26.97
C PRO A 605 25.72 -8.12 27.35
N GLU A 606 26.93 -8.35 27.85
CA GLU A 606 27.41 -9.63 28.39
C GLU A 606 27.68 -9.49 29.88
N GLU A 607 27.72 -10.60 30.61
CA GLU A 607 27.83 -10.60 32.07
C GLU A 607 29.10 -9.87 32.54
N GLU A 608 30.20 -10.01 31.77
CA GLU A 608 31.47 -9.32 32.05
C GLU A 608 31.36 -7.79 31.95
N HIS A 609 30.51 -7.29 31.05
CA HIS A 609 30.31 -5.85 30.87
C HIS A 609 29.68 -5.20 32.10
N LEU A 610 28.84 -5.91 32.86
CA LEU A 610 28.04 -5.37 33.97
C LEU A 610 28.87 -4.81 35.13
N THR A 611 30.15 -5.15 35.19
CA THR A 611 31.09 -4.66 36.21
C THR A 611 31.72 -3.31 35.87
N GLU A 612 31.55 -2.83 34.63
CA GLU A 612 32.17 -1.59 34.16
C GLU A 612 31.43 -0.33 34.60
N SER A 613 32.19 0.75 34.76
CA SER A 613 31.68 2.09 34.97
C SER A 613 32.63 3.11 34.34
N PRO A 614 32.23 3.83 33.26
CA PRO A 614 30.94 3.74 32.56
C PRO A 614 30.78 2.45 31.74
N LEU A 615 29.53 2.00 31.55
CA LEU A 615 29.14 0.77 30.86
C LEU A 615 29.25 0.89 29.33
N ARG A 616 30.48 0.92 28.81
CA ARG A 616 30.75 1.17 27.39
C ARG A 616 30.93 -0.09 26.55
N SER A 617 31.45 -1.17 27.11
CA SER A 617 31.72 -2.40 26.34
C SER A 617 30.50 -3.07 25.70
N PRO A 618 29.24 -2.90 26.18
CA PRO A 618 28.08 -3.40 25.45
C PRO A 618 27.87 -2.77 24.07
N TYR A 619 28.49 -1.62 23.76
CA TYR A 619 28.30 -0.94 22.48
C TYR A 619 29.26 -1.50 21.43
N VAL A 620 28.78 -2.46 20.64
CA VAL A 620 29.55 -3.13 19.59
C VAL A 620 29.36 -2.41 18.26
N ARG A 621 30.43 -2.15 17.52
CA ARG A 621 30.36 -1.49 16.20
C ARG A 621 29.59 -2.37 15.20
N ARG A 622 28.66 -1.77 14.46
CA ARG A 622 27.88 -2.43 13.39
C ARG A 622 28.63 -2.59 12.08
N PHE A 623 29.69 -1.80 11.90
CA PHE A 623 30.49 -1.74 10.68
C PHE A 623 31.97 -1.77 11.06
N THR A 624 32.74 -2.57 10.34
CA THR A 624 34.18 -2.32 10.16
C THR A 624 34.39 -1.01 9.39
N ASP A 625 35.62 -0.50 9.35
CA ASP A 625 35.92 0.75 8.65
C ASP A 625 35.64 0.63 7.14
N GLN A 626 35.94 -0.52 6.51
CA GLN A 626 35.66 -0.74 5.08
C GLN A 626 34.16 -0.94 4.81
N GLU A 627 33.44 -1.66 5.66
CA GLU A 627 31.98 -1.83 5.51
C GLU A 627 31.22 -0.51 5.60
N LEU A 628 31.69 0.43 6.43
CA LEU A 628 31.13 1.77 6.51
C LEU A 628 31.16 2.48 5.15
N PHE A 629 32.27 2.34 4.42
CA PHE A 629 32.45 2.98 3.11
C PHE A 629 31.83 2.19 1.97
N VAL A 630 31.81 0.85 2.01
CA VAL A 630 31.08 0.07 1.00
C VAL A 630 29.58 0.37 1.06
N ALA A 631 29.01 0.44 2.26
CA ALA A 631 27.60 0.79 2.47
C ALA A 631 27.32 2.22 1.99
N THR A 632 28.19 3.19 2.31
CA THR A 632 28.06 4.57 1.81
C THR A 632 28.16 4.66 0.28
N GLY A 633 29.05 3.88 -0.34
CA GLY A 633 29.18 3.78 -1.79
C GLY A 633 27.92 3.24 -2.46
N LEU A 634 27.39 2.13 -1.95
CA LEU A 634 26.19 1.48 -2.48
C LEU A 634 24.94 2.34 -2.29
N LEU A 635 24.77 3.00 -1.13
CA LEU A 635 23.67 3.96 -0.89
C LEU A 635 23.68 5.14 -1.87
N ASN A 636 24.86 5.54 -2.31
CA ASN A 636 25.06 6.60 -3.30
C ASN A 636 25.14 6.08 -4.74
N SER A 637 24.85 4.81 -5.00
CA SER A 637 24.88 4.26 -6.37
C SER A 637 23.62 4.63 -7.16
N ILE A 638 23.74 4.76 -8.48
CA ILE A 638 22.59 4.95 -9.38
C ILE A 638 21.61 3.78 -9.29
N ALA A 639 22.10 2.55 -9.15
CA ALA A 639 21.26 1.36 -9.04
C ALA A 639 20.32 1.42 -7.81
N PHE A 640 20.85 1.83 -6.65
CA PHE A 640 20.02 2.00 -5.46
C PHE A 640 19.12 3.24 -5.56
N ASP A 641 19.63 4.34 -6.13
CA ASP A 641 18.85 5.57 -6.33
C ASP A 641 17.64 5.32 -7.26
N PHE A 642 17.80 4.48 -8.29
CA PHE A 642 16.71 4.01 -9.16
C PHE A 642 15.61 3.31 -8.36
N LEU A 643 15.97 2.35 -7.50
CA LEU A 643 15.00 1.70 -6.61
C LEU A 643 14.31 2.72 -5.70
N MET A 644 15.07 3.60 -5.06
CA MET A 644 14.51 4.55 -4.10
C MET A 644 13.60 5.60 -4.74
N ARG A 645 13.82 6.00 -5.99
CA ARG A 645 12.92 6.88 -6.76
C ARG A 645 11.53 6.30 -6.95
N THR A 646 11.45 4.98 -7.06
CA THR A 646 10.16 4.30 -7.23
C THR A 646 9.38 4.20 -5.91
N LYS A 647 10.06 4.37 -4.77
CA LYS A 647 9.50 4.22 -3.42
C LYS A 647 9.23 5.55 -2.70
N VAL A 648 10.05 6.57 -2.92
CA VAL A 648 10.03 7.83 -2.16
C VAL A 648 9.45 8.97 -3.00
N GLU A 649 8.61 9.80 -2.39
CA GLU A 649 8.07 10.99 -3.04
C GLU A 649 8.82 12.28 -2.66
N THR A 650 9.03 12.52 -1.36
CA THR A 650 9.58 13.81 -0.86
C THR A 650 10.63 13.69 0.24
N HIS A 651 10.41 12.81 1.22
CA HIS A 651 11.25 12.63 2.39
C HIS A 651 11.49 11.14 2.65
N ILE A 652 12.62 10.80 3.28
CA ILE A 652 12.90 9.41 3.63
C ILE A 652 11.94 8.94 4.73
N VAL A 653 11.13 7.93 4.39
CA VAL A 653 10.38 7.16 5.38
C VAL A 653 11.27 6.01 5.85
N LYS A 654 11.55 5.94 7.17
CA LYS A 654 12.45 4.91 7.77
C LYS A 654 12.14 3.50 7.27
N ARG A 655 10.84 3.13 7.25
CA ARG A 655 10.41 1.80 6.78
C ARG A 655 10.77 1.55 5.33
N GLU A 656 10.44 2.48 4.43
CA GLU A 656 10.69 2.32 2.99
C GLU A 656 12.18 2.18 2.70
N LEU A 657 13.03 2.93 3.40
CA LEU A 657 14.49 2.77 3.28
C LEU A 657 14.93 1.40 3.82
N LEU A 658 14.52 1.04 5.04
CA LEU A 658 14.95 -0.20 5.70
C LEU A 658 14.51 -1.45 4.94
N GLU A 659 13.33 -1.45 4.32
CA GLU A 659 12.84 -2.59 3.54
C GLU A 659 13.40 -2.62 2.11
N SER A 660 14.27 -1.68 1.73
CA SER A 660 14.84 -1.58 0.37
C SER A 660 16.10 -2.39 0.18
N GLN A 661 16.24 -2.94 -1.02
CA GLN A 661 17.24 -3.94 -1.35
C GLN A 661 18.60 -3.33 -1.72
N LEU A 662 19.63 -3.74 -0.99
CA LEU A 662 21.01 -3.27 -1.14
C LEU A 662 21.98 -4.45 -0.99
N PRO A 663 22.94 -4.65 -1.93
CA PRO A 663 23.96 -5.69 -1.81
C PRO A 663 24.67 -5.63 -0.46
N ARG A 664 24.74 -6.76 0.22
CA ARG A 664 25.34 -6.88 1.55
C ARG A 664 26.81 -7.33 1.46
N LEU A 665 27.62 -6.53 0.78
CA LEU A 665 29.02 -6.88 0.51
C LEU A 665 29.87 -6.85 1.80
N THR A 666 30.70 -7.87 1.97
CA THR A 666 31.63 -8.10 3.07
C THR A 666 33.02 -8.48 2.54
N ASP A 667 34.00 -8.63 3.44
CA ASP A 667 35.35 -9.03 3.05
C ASP A 667 35.35 -10.41 2.35
N GLY A 668 35.92 -10.46 1.15
CA GLY A 668 35.91 -11.63 0.28
C GLY A 668 34.85 -11.62 -0.82
N ASP A 669 33.87 -10.71 -0.77
CA ASP A 669 32.91 -10.51 -1.86
C ASP A 669 33.50 -9.71 -3.02
N ASP A 670 33.06 -10.02 -4.23
CA ASP A 670 33.38 -9.22 -5.41
C ASP A 670 32.90 -7.78 -5.20
N TRP A 671 33.69 -6.82 -5.67
CA TRP A 671 33.42 -5.38 -5.59
C TRP A 671 33.51 -4.76 -4.19
N PHE A 672 33.64 -5.53 -3.10
CA PHE A 672 33.71 -5.01 -1.73
C PHE A 672 34.86 -4.00 -1.56
N HIS A 673 36.12 -4.43 -1.74
CA HIS A 673 37.27 -3.53 -1.62
C HIS A 673 37.26 -2.42 -2.67
N TYR A 674 36.84 -2.75 -3.90
CA TYR A 674 36.80 -1.81 -5.01
C TYR A 674 35.92 -0.60 -4.71
N ILE A 675 34.72 -0.82 -4.18
CA ILE A 675 33.78 0.24 -3.80
C ILE A 675 34.22 0.91 -2.50
N ALA A 676 34.63 0.13 -1.48
CA ALA A 676 35.02 0.66 -0.18
C ALA A 676 36.18 1.66 -0.28
N GLU A 677 37.24 1.32 -1.02
CA GLU A 677 38.40 2.21 -1.19
C GLU A 677 38.00 3.54 -1.87
N ARG A 678 37.21 3.48 -2.94
CA ARG A 678 36.80 4.67 -3.70
C ARG A 678 35.88 5.57 -2.89
N ALA A 679 34.90 4.99 -2.20
CA ALA A 679 34.00 5.72 -1.32
C ALA A 679 34.77 6.37 -0.16
N ALA A 680 35.77 5.68 0.39
CA ALA A 680 36.65 6.24 1.42
C ALA A 680 37.51 7.39 0.88
N ARG A 681 38.09 7.25 -0.32
CA ARG A 681 38.86 8.33 -0.95
C ARG A 681 38.02 9.57 -1.24
N LEU A 682 36.76 9.40 -1.65
CA LEU A 682 35.84 10.52 -1.88
C LEU A 682 35.48 11.27 -0.59
N ASN A 683 35.43 10.58 0.54
CA ASN A 683 34.81 11.12 1.74
C ASN A 683 35.80 11.48 2.86
N CYS A 684 36.92 10.76 2.97
CA CYS A 684 37.92 10.99 4.02
C CYS A 684 38.86 12.18 3.72
N TYR A 685 38.32 13.33 3.31
CA TYR A 685 39.05 14.59 3.21
C TYR A 685 39.01 15.37 4.54
N GLY A 686 39.80 16.44 4.68
CA GLY A 686 39.84 17.26 5.90
C GLY A 686 40.66 16.66 7.06
N GLU A 687 40.79 17.42 8.15
CA GLU A 687 41.51 16.98 9.35
C GLU A 687 40.65 16.04 10.22
N GLU A 688 39.33 16.22 10.16
CA GLU A 688 38.30 15.47 10.87
C GLU A 688 38.34 13.96 10.52
N PHE A 689 38.84 13.61 9.33
CA PHE A 689 39.00 12.23 8.87
C PHE A 689 40.44 11.71 8.92
N LYS A 690 41.37 12.45 9.53
CA LYS A 690 42.77 11.99 9.64
C LYS A 690 42.88 10.64 10.34
N GLU A 691 42.18 10.48 11.46
CA GLU A 691 42.13 9.21 12.20
C GLU A 691 41.61 8.07 11.30
N MET A 692 40.52 8.30 10.58
CA MET A 692 39.96 7.29 9.67
C MET A 692 40.92 6.91 8.54
N ARG A 693 41.65 7.88 7.95
CA ARG A 693 42.67 7.58 6.93
C ARG A 693 43.78 6.69 7.50
N GLU A 694 44.22 6.91 8.73
CA GLU A 694 45.22 6.07 9.40
C GLU A 694 44.69 4.65 9.63
N ARG A 695 43.43 4.50 10.07
CA ARG A 695 42.77 3.20 10.24
C ARG A 695 42.65 2.41 8.92
N LEU A 696 42.42 3.11 7.81
CA LEU A 696 42.32 2.53 6.46
C LEU A 696 43.67 2.31 5.76
N GLY A 697 44.80 2.40 6.48
CA GLY A 697 46.12 2.14 5.91
C GLY A 697 46.74 3.31 5.13
N GLY A 698 46.28 4.54 5.38
CA GLY A 698 46.88 5.77 4.85
C GLY A 698 46.37 6.16 3.47
N ILE A 699 45.10 5.91 3.16
CA ILE A 699 44.48 6.27 1.87
C ILE A 699 44.60 7.78 1.58
N ALA A 700 44.74 8.12 0.29
CA ALA A 700 44.79 9.50 -0.16
C ALA A 700 43.38 9.98 -0.57
N ALA A 701 42.91 11.06 0.06
CA ALA A 701 41.62 11.67 -0.27
C ALA A 701 41.63 12.30 -1.66
N ALA A 702 40.56 12.11 -2.43
CA ALA A 702 40.36 12.72 -3.73
C ALA A 702 39.81 14.13 -3.57
N VAL A 703 40.61 15.13 -3.92
CA VAL A 703 40.28 16.55 -3.75
C VAL A 703 39.94 17.27 -5.05
N GLU A 704 40.39 16.74 -6.19
CA GLU A 704 40.17 17.33 -7.51
C GLU A 704 38.84 16.85 -8.11
N ASP A 705 38.03 17.78 -8.64
CA ASP A 705 36.67 17.48 -9.15
C ASP A 705 36.66 16.36 -10.22
N GLN A 706 37.64 16.34 -11.11
CA GLN A 706 37.73 15.34 -12.17
C GLN A 706 38.00 13.94 -11.58
N GLU A 707 38.90 13.83 -10.61
CA GLU A 707 39.19 12.57 -9.92
C GLU A 707 37.96 12.10 -9.13
N ARG A 708 37.29 13.01 -8.41
CA ARG A 708 36.06 12.71 -7.66
C ARG A 708 34.96 12.20 -8.58
N ARG A 709 34.79 12.81 -9.76
CA ARG A 709 33.81 12.38 -10.77
C ARG A 709 34.12 10.98 -11.31
N GLU A 710 35.39 10.69 -11.60
CA GLU A 710 35.81 9.36 -12.07
C GLU A 710 35.59 8.27 -11.01
N LEU A 711 35.90 8.55 -9.75
CA LEU A 711 35.68 7.62 -8.64
C LEU A 711 34.19 7.33 -8.41
N GLN A 712 33.33 8.34 -8.52
CA GLN A 712 31.86 8.15 -8.44
C GLN A 712 31.36 7.26 -9.58
N ALA A 713 31.80 7.51 -10.82
CA ALA A 713 31.42 6.68 -11.96
C ALA A 713 31.89 5.23 -11.83
N GLU A 714 33.07 5.01 -11.22
CA GLU A 714 33.58 3.68 -10.92
C GLU A 714 32.76 2.96 -9.84
N ILE A 715 32.27 3.67 -8.81
CA ILE A 715 31.37 3.12 -7.80
C ILE A 715 30.03 2.75 -8.45
N ASP A 716 29.44 3.63 -9.27
CA ASP A 716 28.17 3.35 -9.96
C ASP A 716 28.29 2.10 -10.86
N ALA A 717 29.36 2.01 -11.64
CA ALA A 717 29.64 0.85 -12.49
C ALA A 717 29.80 -0.46 -11.68
N ALA A 718 30.56 -0.42 -10.58
CA ALA A 718 30.75 -1.59 -9.73
C ALA A 718 29.45 -1.99 -9.01
N ALA A 719 28.62 -1.02 -8.60
CA ALA A 719 27.32 -1.28 -7.98
C ALA A 719 26.38 -2.00 -8.96
N PHE A 720 26.33 -1.60 -10.24
CA PHE A 720 25.55 -2.33 -11.25
C PHE A 720 25.94 -3.81 -11.35
N HIS A 721 27.25 -4.11 -11.32
CA HIS A 721 27.75 -5.48 -11.27
C HIS A 721 27.37 -6.20 -9.97
N ALA A 722 27.47 -5.54 -8.82
CA ALA A 722 27.06 -6.10 -7.52
C ALA A 722 25.55 -6.45 -7.47
N TYR A 723 24.72 -5.69 -8.18
CA TYR A 723 23.29 -6.00 -8.37
C TYR A 723 23.02 -7.09 -9.43
N GLY A 724 24.03 -7.50 -10.20
CA GLY A 724 23.86 -8.46 -11.30
C GLY A 724 23.13 -7.90 -12.52
N LEU A 725 23.15 -6.57 -12.70
CA LEU A 725 22.50 -5.90 -13.82
C LEU A 725 23.36 -6.03 -15.08
N GLU A 726 22.72 -6.37 -16.19
CA GLU A 726 23.38 -6.51 -17.49
C GLU A 726 23.49 -5.15 -18.18
N ARG A 727 24.38 -5.04 -19.17
CA ARG A 727 24.58 -3.80 -19.92
C ARG A 727 23.30 -3.15 -20.47
N ARG A 728 22.29 -3.96 -20.87
CA ARG A 728 20.98 -3.49 -21.32
C ARG A 728 20.21 -2.80 -20.18
N ASP A 729 20.23 -3.42 -19.00
CA ASP A 729 19.58 -2.93 -17.78
C ASP A 729 20.21 -1.63 -17.33
N VAL A 730 21.55 -1.59 -17.30
CA VAL A 730 22.34 -0.39 -16.97
C VAL A 730 21.97 0.77 -17.88
N LYS A 731 21.93 0.53 -19.19
CA LYS A 731 21.53 1.57 -20.15
C LYS A 731 20.12 2.10 -19.88
N PHE A 732 19.16 1.21 -19.63
CA PHE A 732 17.79 1.62 -19.29
C PHE A 732 17.73 2.47 -18.02
N VAL A 733 18.45 2.06 -16.97
CA VAL A 733 18.50 2.82 -15.70
C VAL A 733 19.12 4.20 -15.93
N LEU A 734 20.24 4.30 -16.66
CA LEU A 734 20.86 5.60 -16.98
C LEU A 734 19.92 6.48 -17.82
N ASP A 735 19.22 5.89 -18.80
CA ASP A 735 18.30 6.62 -19.67
C ASP A 735 17.10 7.22 -18.87
N ASP A 736 16.66 6.55 -17.79
CA ASP A 736 15.54 7.02 -16.96
C ASP A 736 15.86 8.32 -16.17
N PHE A 737 17.14 8.56 -15.85
CA PHE A 737 17.59 9.70 -15.04
C PHE A 737 17.68 11.04 -15.81
N HIS A 738 17.47 11.06 -17.13
CA HIS A 738 17.63 12.24 -18.02
C HIS A 738 16.63 13.41 -17.83
N ARG A 739 16.12 13.65 -16.60
CA ARG A 739 14.93 14.50 -16.38
C ARG A 739 15.19 15.85 -15.71
N VAL A 740 16.44 16.21 -15.39
CA VAL A 740 16.76 17.50 -14.76
C VAL A 740 17.25 18.49 -15.82
N GLU A 741 16.64 19.68 -15.90
CA GLU A 741 16.97 20.69 -16.91
C GLU A 741 18.43 21.19 -16.83
N ASN A 742 19.08 21.09 -15.66
CA ASN A 742 20.49 21.44 -15.43
C ASN A 742 21.13 20.52 -14.36
N PRO A 743 21.62 19.32 -14.72
CA PRO A 743 22.22 18.40 -13.76
C PRO A 743 23.62 18.89 -13.33
N LYS A 744 23.97 18.75 -12.03
CA LYS A 744 25.31 19.08 -11.50
C LYS A 744 26.37 18.04 -11.88
N LEU A 745 25.99 16.77 -11.87
CA LEU A 745 26.83 15.60 -12.14
C LEU A 745 26.21 14.71 -13.22
N MET A 746 24.92 14.39 -13.11
CA MET A 746 24.19 13.40 -13.90
C MET A 746 23.76 13.91 -15.29
N GLY A 747 24.74 14.31 -16.09
CA GLY A 747 24.55 14.61 -17.52
C GLY A 747 24.96 13.45 -18.43
N GLU A 748 24.71 13.58 -19.73
CA GLU A 748 25.09 12.58 -20.75
C GLU A 748 26.56 12.15 -20.64
N MET A 749 27.48 13.10 -20.49
CA MET A 749 28.91 12.80 -20.34
C MET A 749 29.23 11.93 -19.12
N TYR A 750 28.50 12.07 -18.03
CA TYR A 750 28.71 11.25 -16.84
C TYR A 750 28.14 9.84 -17.03
N PHE A 751 26.97 9.72 -17.64
CA PHE A 751 26.38 8.41 -17.95
C PHE A 751 27.20 7.63 -18.97
N ASP A 752 27.75 8.29 -19.98
CA ASP A 752 28.71 7.68 -20.92
C ASP A 752 29.95 7.17 -20.18
N LEU A 753 30.48 7.94 -19.22
CA LEU A 753 31.60 7.53 -18.39
C LEU A 753 31.24 6.31 -17.52
N VAL A 754 30.08 6.31 -16.87
CA VAL A 754 29.61 5.16 -16.08
C VAL A 754 29.50 3.91 -16.96
N LEU A 755 28.94 4.03 -18.16
CA LEU A 755 28.80 2.92 -19.09
C LEU A 755 30.16 2.41 -19.61
N GLU A 756 31.10 3.31 -19.89
CA GLU A 756 32.48 2.93 -20.25
C GLU A 756 33.16 2.17 -19.10
N LYS A 757 33.03 2.66 -17.87
CA LYS A 757 33.58 1.99 -16.68
C LYS A 757 32.92 0.64 -16.45
N TYR A 758 31.61 0.53 -16.65
CA TYR A 758 30.88 -0.74 -16.57
C TYR A 758 31.44 -1.76 -17.58
N ASP A 759 31.59 -1.37 -18.85
CA ASP A 759 32.11 -2.23 -19.93
C ASP A 759 33.58 -2.64 -19.66
N LEU A 760 34.37 -1.76 -19.04
CA LEU A 760 35.74 -2.05 -18.63
C LEU A 760 35.80 -3.07 -17.49
N LEU A 761 34.94 -2.92 -16.50
CA LEU A 761 34.85 -3.80 -15.33
C LEU A 761 34.31 -5.19 -15.71
N ASP A 762 33.38 -5.26 -16.67
CA ASP A 762 32.86 -6.53 -17.21
C ASP A 762 33.98 -7.39 -17.83
N GLN A 763 34.94 -6.74 -18.51
CA GLN A 763 36.08 -7.43 -19.14
C GLN A 763 37.19 -7.80 -18.14
N LYS A 764 37.42 -6.95 -17.14
CA LYS A 764 38.54 -7.11 -16.20
C LYS A 764 38.18 -7.92 -14.96
N GLY A 765 36.89 -8.03 -14.63
CA GLY A 765 36.41 -8.55 -13.36
C GLY A 765 36.64 -7.58 -12.20
N PRO A 766 36.28 -7.97 -10.97
CA PRO A 766 36.59 -7.20 -9.77
C PRO A 766 38.11 -7.07 -9.67
N LEU A 767 38.61 -5.84 -9.79
CA LEU A 767 40.03 -5.57 -9.63
C LEU A 767 40.36 -5.73 -8.14
N PRO A 768 41.36 -6.55 -7.79
CA PRO A 768 41.76 -6.79 -6.40
C PRO A 768 42.25 -5.53 -5.70
#